data_AF-A0A8J7U7C4-F1
#
_entry.id   AF-A0A8J7U7C4-F1
#
_cell.length_a   1.000
_cell.length_b   1.000
_cell.length_c   1.000
_cell.angle_alpha   90.00
_cell.angle_beta   90.00
_cell.angle_gamma   90.00
#
_symmetry.space_group_name_H-M   'P 1'
#
loop_
_entity.id
_entity.type
_entity.pdbx_description
1 polymer ?
#
loop_
_entity_poly.entity_id
_entity_poly.type
_entity_poly.pdbx_seq_one_letter_code
_entity_poly.pdbx_strand_id
1 'polypeptide(L)'
;MIFKAFVELFPSEVFSLRRITPAKDTPIADKTYFVFEFYPAQTGPGGGDMRRVLLALYSDDLTNDWTFFHLSLDPGRPDFGPCLHPDFVNGANSMILLKALLDEFNADPHFYAGLQERFGLFRRELTGKKYRGKPFGSFSGVMKEGNPLRVPPVDTFGPEHPAWWLQSLEGKVAALHEMMEQGEDASFPGAGEPVDHETRLKELSVLMEPLLPEIQTRRPPRISQVLERFIDMHHDAALLFLELLQMHYPHKEEEPGPEYQLSYYLFCEALHKLKYGLERNWRWAAPMWEQVQETIADKILVPHMGQFVQQDVMEALRESGMEPDFVLIEAAQELAEYYNRFSGRDSIEEMEAILEDMERQGFDDPFVLVELFLPQLRLIPPEGQLQILSFLAGYRNPVIREIVGLMCLHHDSEVRVLVPDILTQAAHDGMVSPVTFRRLITMRNWLPEEQRSPLDATIKSLRRGGLSPEPSEKGQLVSVYASLIDGSGSQGLWLVIQQKDQVMLANLLLKQGLGVQDVWCSYFDSQADLKQELDMVKNQIIYYKVDPGYLDLVLQAHIAEGFEHDAVPPTGLMLVAETLGHTDWGAQVQEAGELIEMFHEHMPKTYRNPKRWPTLANQNREWLMRSGLHETWFDDDEAVENVLFAKIGEPQTWLQDLDVTAEVLIQHIFEPRRRQWMNRFLWTGIWLYHVRPKPRAPWHLFLIHAALIRGGFPLSDLGAVGTVLIQTMYSAYYRALNENASPAVHTFDSIPAAVDPAPLIEEPKEEEEPPPSNLIPFTRVRNK
;
A
#
# COMPACT_ATOMS: atom_id res chain seq x y z
N MET A 1 -19.74 4.34 3.20
CA MET A 1 -19.75 3.42 4.36
C MET A 1 -21.09 2.67 4.51
N ILE A 2 -22.27 3.33 4.59
CA ILE A 2 -23.57 2.62 4.59
C ILE A 2 -23.81 1.84 3.29
N PHE A 3 -23.42 2.42 2.15
CA PHE A 3 -23.45 1.75 0.85
C PHE A 3 -22.50 0.54 0.76
N LYS A 4 -21.42 0.50 1.56
CA LYS A 4 -20.48 -0.63 1.62
C LYS A 4 -21.12 -1.79 2.43
N ALA A 5 -21.66 -1.48 3.61
CA ALA A 5 -22.49 -2.41 4.40
C ALA A 5 -23.73 -2.93 3.62
N PHE A 6 -24.23 -2.13 2.69
CA PHE A 6 -25.34 -2.48 1.80
C PHE A 6 -24.94 -3.50 0.73
N VAL A 7 -23.83 -3.30 0.01
CA VAL A 7 -23.32 -4.29 -0.95
C VAL A 7 -23.00 -5.63 -0.26
N GLU A 8 -22.56 -5.59 0.99
CA GLU A 8 -22.23 -6.76 1.80
C GLU A 8 -23.47 -7.49 2.38
N LEU A 9 -24.61 -6.79 2.53
CA LEU A 9 -25.89 -7.41 2.87
C LEU A 9 -26.47 -8.20 1.70
N PHE A 10 -26.11 -7.85 0.46
CA PHE A 10 -26.60 -8.44 -0.80
C PHE A 10 -25.45 -8.97 -1.69
N PRO A 11 -24.62 -9.92 -1.21
CA PRO A 11 -23.33 -10.28 -1.80
C PRO A 11 -23.39 -11.24 -3.00
N SER A 12 -24.57 -11.69 -3.46
CA SER A 12 -24.68 -12.40 -4.74
C SER A 12 -25.78 -11.82 -5.64
N GLU A 13 -25.38 -11.61 -6.90
CA GLU A 13 -26.20 -11.02 -7.94
C GLU A 13 -26.97 -12.14 -8.68
N VAL A 14 -28.19 -12.47 -8.23
CA VAL A 14 -29.09 -13.25 -9.08
C VAL A 14 -29.85 -12.25 -9.95
N PHE A 15 -29.31 -12.02 -11.14
CA PHE A 15 -29.93 -11.11 -12.09
C PHE A 15 -31.13 -11.78 -12.77
N SER A 16 -32.27 -11.10 -12.74
CA SER A 16 -33.34 -11.35 -13.69
C SER A 16 -33.60 -10.03 -14.40
N LEU A 17 -33.27 -10.00 -15.69
CA LEU A 17 -33.40 -8.80 -16.49
C LEU A 17 -34.84 -8.73 -17.00
N ARG A 18 -35.63 -7.82 -16.43
CA ARG A 18 -37.00 -7.60 -16.87
C ARG A 18 -37.17 -6.19 -17.38
N ARG A 19 -37.78 -6.09 -18.57
CA ARG A 19 -38.13 -4.82 -19.21
C ARG A 19 -39.43 -4.28 -18.63
N ILE A 20 -39.40 -3.07 -18.09
CA ILE A 20 -40.59 -2.32 -17.71
C ILE A 20 -40.77 -1.17 -18.69
N THR A 21 -42.00 -1.03 -19.20
CA THR A 21 -42.37 0.08 -20.09
C THR A 21 -43.40 0.95 -19.37
N PRO A 22 -43.05 2.18 -18.98
CA PRO A 22 -44.01 3.13 -18.39
C PRO A 22 -45.19 3.43 -19.32
N ALA A 23 -46.29 3.91 -18.77
CA ALA A 23 -47.48 4.25 -19.56
C ALA A 23 -47.18 5.34 -20.61
N LYS A 24 -47.83 5.23 -21.78
CA LYS A 24 -47.60 6.07 -22.98
C LYS A 24 -47.75 7.58 -22.77
N ASP A 25 -48.41 7.99 -21.71
CA ASP A 25 -48.69 9.39 -21.34
C ASP A 25 -47.72 9.95 -20.28
N THR A 26 -46.63 9.24 -19.96
CA THR A 26 -45.63 9.67 -18.99
C THR A 26 -44.40 10.30 -19.67
N PRO A 27 -43.65 11.20 -18.98
CA PRO A 27 -42.42 11.82 -19.50
C PRO A 27 -41.27 10.84 -19.80
N ILE A 28 -41.44 9.56 -19.45
CA ILE A 28 -40.45 8.49 -19.57
C ILE A 28 -40.96 7.31 -20.42
N ALA A 29 -42.07 7.51 -21.14
CA ALA A 29 -42.79 6.46 -21.86
C ALA A 29 -42.03 5.87 -23.06
N ASP A 30 -41.07 6.61 -23.59
CA ASP A 30 -40.19 6.23 -24.69
C ASP A 30 -38.95 5.45 -24.22
N LYS A 31 -38.76 5.31 -22.91
CA LYS A 31 -37.56 4.73 -22.31
C LYS A 31 -37.75 3.29 -21.88
N THR A 32 -36.66 2.55 -21.92
CA THR A 32 -36.60 1.17 -21.47
C THR A 32 -35.98 1.12 -20.08
N TYR A 33 -36.70 0.53 -19.14
CA TYR A 33 -36.17 0.32 -17.80
C TYR A 33 -35.87 -1.14 -17.54
N PHE A 34 -34.68 -1.38 -17.00
CA PHE A 34 -34.21 -2.68 -16.57
C PHE A 34 -34.34 -2.80 -15.06
N VAL A 35 -34.89 -3.93 -14.60
CA VAL A 35 -34.98 -4.25 -13.17
C VAL A 35 -33.81 -5.13 -12.78
N PHE A 36 -33.09 -4.73 -11.74
CA PHE A 36 -32.08 -5.53 -11.06
C PHE A 36 -32.61 -6.00 -9.72
N GLU A 37 -32.36 -7.27 -9.39
CA GLU A 37 -32.84 -7.90 -8.16
C GLU A 37 -31.67 -8.17 -7.22
N PHE A 38 -31.83 -7.76 -5.96
CA PHE A 38 -30.84 -7.99 -4.92
C PHE A 38 -31.50 -8.72 -3.76
N TYR A 39 -30.93 -9.88 -3.41
CA TYR A 39 -31.41 -10.72 -2.31
C TYR A 39 -30.43 -10.68 -1.13
N PRO A 40 -30.92 -10.54 0.11
CA PRO A 40 -30.04 -10.38 1.26
C PRO A 40 -29.41 -11.72 1.64
N ALA A 41 -28.08 -11.79 1.73
CA ALA A 41 -27.39 -12.98 2.22
C ALA A 41 -27.53 -13.18 3.73
N GLN A 42 -27.70 -12.10 4.48
CA GLN A 42 -27.82 -12.20 5.94
C GLN A 42 -29.19 -12.77 6.36
N THR A 43 -29.21 -13.39 7.54
CA THR A 43 -30.47 -13.65 8.25
C THR A 43 -30.81 -12.42 9.08
N GLY A 44 -32.09 -12.07 9.16
CA GLY A 44 -32.55 -10.93 9.94
C GLY A 44 -32.37 -11.12 11.45
N PRO A 45 -32.56 -10.06 12.24
CA PRO A 45 -32.42 -10.09 13.69
C PRO A 45 -33.20 -11.27 14.30
N GLY A 46 -32.51 -12.12 15.05
CA GLY A 46 -33.07 -13.35 15.63
C GLY A 46 -33.00 -14.61 14.75
N GLY A 47 -32.13 -14.64 13.74
CA GLY A 47 -31.92 -15.81 12.86
C GLY A 47 -33.10 -16.07 11.91
N GLY A 48 -34.01 -15.10 11.78
CA GLY A 48 -35.16 -15.19 10.88
C GLY A 48 -34.74 -14.92 9.44
N ASP A 49 -35.20 -15.71 8.50
CA ASP A 49 -34.87 -15.50 7.09
C ASP A 49 -35.40 -14.14 6.57
N MET A 50 -34.50 -13.30 6.05
CA MET A 50 -34.82 -11.96 5.56
C MET A 50 -35.44 -12.03 4.16
N ARG A 51 -36.75 -12.34 4.10
CA ARG A 51 -37.53 -12.54 2.85
C ARG A 51 -37.90 -11.24 2.17
N ARG A 52 -36.89 -10.58 1.63
CA ARG A 52 -37.00 -9.28 0.99
C ARG A 52 -36.18 -9.30 -0.29
N VAL A 53 -36.57 -8.44 -1.21
CA VAL A 53 -35.81 -8.14 -2.41
C VAL A 53 -35.72 -6.63 -2.53
N LEU A 54 -34.53 -6.17 -2.85
CA LEU A 54 -34.33 -4.80 -3.32
C LEU A 54 -34.34 -4.84 -4.85
N LEU A 55 -35.12 -3.95 -5.45
CA LEU A 55 -35.22 -3.79 -6.89
C LEU A 55 -34.56 -2.47 -7.28
N ALA A 56 -33.56 -2.49 -8.15
CA ALA A 56 -32.98 -1.27 -8.71
C ALA A 56 -33.42 -1.13 -10.17
N LEU A 57 -33.96 0.03 -10.54
CA LEU A 57 -34.36 0.32 -11.91
C LEU A 57 -33.37 1.28 -12.56
N TYR A 58 -32.94 0.93 -13.77
CA TYR A 58 -32.00 1.69 -14.60
C TYR A 58 -32.58 1.94 -15.99
N SER A 59 -32.30 3.11 -16.58
CA SER A 59 -32.54 3.39 -18.01
C SER A 59 -31.22 3.71 -18.69
N ASP A 60 -31.04 3.05 -19.83
CA ASP A 60 -30.05 3.25 -20.89
C ASP A 60 -29.73 4.73 -21.22
N ASP A 61 -30.74 5.60 -21.26
CA ASP A 61 -30.61 6.98 -21.74
C ASP A 61 -30.31 8.03 -20.65
N LEU A 62 -30.26 7.63 -19.37
CA LEU A 62 -30.08 8.55 -18.25
C LEU A 62 -28.92 8.10 -17.38
N THR A 63 -27.72 8.56 -17.74
CA THR A 63 -26.57 8.52 -16.82
C THR A 63 -26.96 9.25 -15.53
N ASN A 64 -27.24 8.48 -14.47
CA ASN A 64 -27.58 8.87 -13.09
C ASN A 64 -29.05 8.78 -12.60
N ASP A 65 -30.03 8.25 -13.35
CA ASP A 65 -31.44 8.20 -12.85
C ASP A 65 -31.86 6.81 -12.32
N TRP A 66 -31.10 6.31 -11.33
CA TRP A 66 -31.43 5.08 -10.62
C TRP A 66 -32.61 5.27 -9.67
N THR A 67 -33.50 4.28 -9.60
CA THR A 67 -34.56 4.23 -8.58
C THR A 67 -34.55 2.90 -7.86
N PHE A 68 -34.54 2.95 -6.53
CA PHE A 68 -34.42 1.76 -5.69
C PHE A 68 -35.73 1.52 -4.93
N PHE A 69 -36.23 0.29 -5.01
CA PHE A 69 -37.41 -0.16 -4.31
C PHE A 69 -37.08 -1.28 -3.34
N HIS A 70 -37.75 -1.27 -2.20
CA HIS A 70 -37.76 -2.40 -1.28
C HIS A 70 -39.12 -3.12 -1.38
N LEU A 71 -39.09 -4.45 -1.43
CA LEU A 71 -40.28 -5.30 -1.49
C LEU A 71 -40.15 -6.50 -0.54
N SER A 72 -41.16 -6.73 0.30
CA SER A 72 -41.26 -7.99 1.06
C SER A 72 -41.79 -9.13 0.17
N LEU A 73 -41.17 -10.31 0.30
CA LEU A 73 -41.60 -11.54 -0.37
C LEU A 73 -42.69 -12.30 0.43
N ASP A 74 -43.16 -11.76 1.55
CA ASP A 74 -44.25 -12.31 2.35
C ASP A 74 -45.52 -11.45 2.22
N PRO A 75 -46.59 -11.93 1.53
CA PRO A 75 -47.77 -11.12 1.23
C PRO A 75 -48.65 -10.74 2.44
N GLY A 76 -48.35 -11.29 3.62
CA GLY A 76 -49.05 -10.99 4.87
C GLY A 76 -48.40 -9.90 5.73
N ARG A 77 -47.27 -9.31 5.31
CA ARG A 77 -46.57 -8.31 6.11
C ARG A 77 -47.07 -6.88 5.86
N PRO A 78 -46.97 -5.97 6.85
CA PRO A 78 -47.37 -4.56 6.68
C PRO A 78 -46.55 -3.78 5.64
N ASP A 79 -45.36 -4.26 5.31
CA ASP A 79 -44.44 -3.75 4.28
C ASP A 79 -44.56 -4.53 2.95
N PHE A 80 -45.68 -5.26 2.74
CA PHE A 80 -45.94 -5.93 1.48
C PHE A 80 -46.33 -4.93 0.39
N GLY A 81 -45.67 -5.05 -0.78
CA GLY A 81 -45.73 -4.11 -1.89
C GLY A 81 -44.41 -3.35 -2.08
N PRO A 82 -44.04 -2.96 -3.31
CA PRO A 82 -42.85 -2.16 -3.54
C PRO A 82 -43.04 -0.77 -2.94
N CYS A 83 -41.97 -0.24 -2.36
CA CYS A 83 -41.91 1.13 -1.85
C CYS A 83 -40.52 1.71 -2.12
N LEU A 84 -40.40 3.03 -2.25
CA LEU A 84 -39.11 3.67 -2.44
C LEU A 84 -38.19 3.41 -1.26
N HIS A 85 -36.94 3.07 -1.52
CA HIS A 85 -35.97 2.83 -0.48
C HIS A 85 -35.56 4.19 0.15
N PRO A 86 -35.69 4.35 1.48
CA PRO A 86 -35.52 5.65 2.14
C PRO A 86 -34.09 6.19 2.11
N ASP A 87 -33.10 5.29 2.04
CA ASP A 87 -31.68 5.66 2.08
C ASP A 87 -31.08 5.97 0.70
N PHE A 88 -31.84 5.86 -0.39
CA PHE A 88 -31.32 6.19 -1.73
C PHE A 88 -31.86 7.53 -2.22
N VAL A 89 -30.98 8.31 -2.87
CA VAL A 89 -31.40 9.47 -3.66
C VAL A 89 -32.13 8.93 -4.88
N ASN A 90 -33.45 8.93 -4.81
CA ASN A 90 -34.30 8.48 -5.91
C ASN A 90 -34.48 9.62 -6.91
N GLY A 91 -34.34 9.29 -8.19
CA GLY A 91 -34.51 10.22 -9.30
C GLY A 91 -35.86 10.95 -9.31
N ALA A 92 -35.94 12.04 -10.09
CA ALA A 92 -37.17 12.84 -10.22
C ALA A 92 -38.36 12.02 -10.77
N ASN A 93 -38.07 10.89 -11.44
CA ASN A 93 -39.04 9.99 -12.05
C ASN A 93 -39.46 8.81 -11.15
N SER A 94 -38.94 8.73 -9.93
CA SER A 94 -39.06 7.56 -9.05
C SER A 94 -40.51 7.15 -8.74
N MET A 95 -41.43 8.10 -8.57
CA MET A 95 -42.85 7.81 -8.37
C MET A 95 -43.56 7.30 -9.62
N ILE A 96 -43.11 7.72 -10.81
CA ILE A 96 -43.64 7.21 -12.09
C ILE A 96 -43.18 5.76 -12.28
N LEU A 97 -41.91 5.48 -11.95
CA LEU A 97 -41.34 4.14 -11.98
C LEU A 97 -41.97 3.20 -10.94
N LEU A 98 -42.27 3.70 -9.74
CA LEU A 98 -43.02 2.94 -8.74
C LEU A 98 -44.37 2.49 -9.28
N LYS A 99 -45.09 3.41 -9.92
CA LYS A 99 -46.39 3.11 -10.53
C LYS A 99 -46.25 2.10 -11.68
N ALA A 100 -45.27 2.28 -12.57
CA ALA A 100 -45.02 1.34 -13.66
C ALA A 100 -44.68 -0.06 -13.15
N LEU A 101 -43.87 -0.16 -12.09
CA LEU A 101 -43.54 -1.42 -11.43
C LEU A 101 -44.78 -2.08 -10.79
N LEU A 102 -45.65 -1.30 -10.14
CA LEU A 102 -46.93 -1.78 -9.60
C LEU A 102 -47.88 -2.27 -10.69
N ASP A 103 -47.98 -1.53 -11.80
CA ASP A 103 -48.80 -1.91 -12.95
C ASP A 103 -48.28 -3.24 -13.53
N GLU A 104 -46.96 -3.43 -13.61
CA GLU A 104 -46.33 -4.68 -14.05
C GLU A 104 -46.62 -5.86 -13.11
N PHE A 105 -46.47 -5.68 -11.78
CA PHE A 105 -46.83 -6.72 -10.80
C PHE A 105 -48.31 -7.12 -10.86
N ASN A 106 -49.19 -6.17 -11.22
CA ASN A 106 -50.62 -6.41 -11.34
C ASN A 106 -51.01 -7.01 -12.70
N ALA A 107 -50.27 -6.70 -13.76
CA ALA A 107 -50.46 -7.25 -15.09
C ALA A 107 -49.95 -8.69 -15.20
N ASP A 108 -48.86 -9.02 -14.51
CA ASP A 108 -48.28 -10.35 -14.46
C ASP A 108 -48.18 -10.91 -13.04
N PRO A 109 -49.17 -11.72 -12.61
CA PRO A 109 -49.14 -12.42 -11.32
C PRO A 109 -47.95 -13.36 -11.14
N HIS A 110 -47.30 -13.81 -12.23
CA HIS A 110 -46.12 -14.67 -12.15
C HIS A 110 -44.86 -13.90 -11.81
N PHE A 111 -44.82 -12.57 -11.99
CA PHE A 111 -43.64 -11.78 -11.70
C PHE A 111 -43.24 -11.88 -10.22
N TYR A 112 -44.20 -11.68 -9.32
CA TYR A 112 -43.97 -11.80 -7.88
C TYR A 112 -43.62 -13.23 -7.45
N ALA A 113 -44.29 -14.23 -8.02
CA ALA A 113 -43.95 -15.64 -7.76
C ALA A 113 -42.52 -15.98 -8.22
N GLY A 114 -42.07 -15.40 -9.33
CA GLY A 114 -40.70 -15.52 -9.82
C GLY A 114 -39.66 -14.96 -8.86
N LEU A 115 -39.95 -13.84 -8.18
CA LEU A 115 -39.07 -13.27 -7.14
C LEU A 115 -38.93 -14.22 -5.95
N GLN A 116 -40.02 -14.88 -5.54
CA GLN A 116 -40.00 -15.87 -4.46
C GLN A 116 -39.18 -17.12 -4.84
N GLU A 117 -39.30 -17.58 -6.08
CA GLU A 117 -38.54 -18.71 -6.62
C GLU A 117 -37.04 -18.39 -6.69
N ARG A 118 -36.67 -17.23 -7.26
CA ARG A 118 -35.28 -16.78 -7.38
C ARG A 118 -34.63 -16.54 -6.02
N PHE A 119 -35.36 -16.02 -5.03
CA PHE A 119 -34.86 -16.00 -3.66
C PHE A 119 -34.54 -17.41 -3.13
N GLY A 120 -35.38 -18.40 -3.43
CA GLY A 120 -35.13 -19.80 -3.06
C GLY A 120 -33.90 -20.39 -3.73
N LEU A 121 -33.64 -20.03 -4.99
CA LEU A 121 -32.44 -20.41 -5.74
C LEU A 121 -31.19 -19.74 -5.17
N PHE A 122 -31.24 -18.42 -4.96
CA PHE A 122 -30.20 -17.63 -4.30
C PHE A 122 -29.82 -18.24 -2.95
N ARG A 123 -30.80 -18.56 -2.10
CA ARG A 123 -30.55 -19.19 -0.80
C ARG A 123 -29.92 -20.58 -0.94
N ARG A 124 -30.25 -21.31 -2.00
CA ARG A 124 -29.66 -22.63 -2.27
C ARG A 124 -28.20 -22.51 -2.67
N GLU A 125 -27.87 -21.57 -3.53
CA GLU A 125 -26.49 -21.28 -3.95
C GLU A 125 -25.65 -20.81 -2.77
N LEU A 126 -26.14 -19.82 -2.02
CA LEU A 126 -25.43 -19.26 -0.88
C LEU A 126 -25.14 -20.29 0.23
N THR A 127 -26.04 -21.25 0.46
CA THR A 127 -25.92 -22.20 1.59
C THR A 127 -25.53 -23.62 1.17
N GLY A 128 -25.40 -23.88 -0.13
CA GLY A 128 -25.25 -25.23 -0.70
C GLY A 128 -26.41 -26.19 -0.41
N LYS A 129 -27.52 -25.70 0.16
CA LYS A 129 -28.65 -26.52 0.64
C LYS A 129 -29.97 -25.96 0.13
N LYS A 130 -30.90 -26.84 -0.27
CA LYS A 130 -32.26 -26.41 -0.64
C LYS A 130 -32.86 -25.56 0.48
N TYR A 131 -33.42 -24.40 0.12
CA TYR A 131 -34.07 -23.49 1.04
C TYR A 131 -35.09 -24.21 1.96
N ARG A 132 -34.90 -24.09 3.28
CA ARG A 132 -35.73 -24.75 4.32
C ARG A 132 -36.59 -23.78 5.13
N GLY A 133 -36.70 -22.52 4.73
CA GLY A 133 -37.57 -21.56 5.41
C GLY A 133 -39.06 -21.93 5.29
N LYS A 134 -39.93 -21.22 6.04
CA LYS A 134 -41.39 -21.28 5.85
C LYS A 134 -41.77 -21.15 4.36
N PRO A 135 -42.78 -21.85 3.87
CA PRO A 135 -43.27 -21.64 2.50
C PRO A 135 -43.62 -20.16 2.29
N PHE A 136 -43.38 -19.66 1.08
CA PHE A 136 -43.89 -18.36 0.68
C PHE A 136 -45.41 -18.40 0.59
N GLY A 137 -46.07 -17.33 1.02
CA GLY A 137 -47.50 -17.17 0.80
C GLY A 137 -47.75 -16.91 -0.69
N SER A 138 -48.81 -17.50 -1.25
CA SER A 138 -49.31 -17.12 -2.56
C SER A 138 -50.03 -15.77 -2.46
N PHE A 139 -49.86 -14.94 -3.49
CA PHE A 139 -50.57 -13.68 -3.63
C PHE A 139 -51.46 -13.74 -4.87
N SER A 140 -52.73 -13.39 -4.73
CA SER A 140 -53.72 -13.39 -5.83
C SER A 140 -54.55 -12.10 -5.88
N GLY A 141 -54.09 -11.04 -5.20
CA GLY A 141 -54.76 -9.75 -5.14
C GLY A 141 -54.12 -8.70 -6.05
N VAL A 142 -54.57 -7.45 -5.91
CA VAL A 142 -53.91 -6.28 -6.54
C VAL A 142 -52.79 -5.82 -5.61
N MET A 143 -51.56 -5.88 -6.08
CA MET A 143 -50.38 -5.35 -5.39
C MET A 143 -50.50 -3.82 -5.31
N LYS A 144 -50.27 -3.30 -4.11
CA LYS A 144 -50.30 -1.86 -3.82
C LYS A 144 -48.93 -1.43 -3.34
N GLU A 145 -48.70 -0.11 -3.30
CA GLU A 145 -47.52 0.47 -2.66
C GLU A 145 -47.41 -0.01 -1.21
N GLY A 146 -46.22 -0.47 -0.83
CA GLY A 146 -45.93 -0.92 0.53
C GLY A 146 -45.72 0.25 1.48
N ASN A 147 -45.87 0.03 2.78
CA ASN A 147 -45.49 1.06 3.76
C ASN A 147 -43.96 1.15 3.85
N PRO A 148 -43.36 2.35 3.76
CA PRO A 148 -41.94 2.51 3.98
C PRO A 148 -41.58 2.06 5.39
N LEU A 149 -40.50 1.28 5.51
CA LEU A 149 -39.98 0.86 6.80
C LEU A 149 -39.57 2.08 7.61
N ARG A 150 -39.98 2.14 8.88
CA ARG A 150 -39.40 3.08 9.86
C ARG A 150 -37.99 2.62 10.21
N VAL A 151 -37.05 2.86 9.31
CA VAL A 151 -35.62 2.90 9.63
C VAL A 151 -35.34 4.33 10.12
N PRO A 152 -34.52 4.54 11.18
CA PRO A 152 -34.16 5.90 11.59
C PRO A 152 -33.53 6.63 10.40
N PRO A 153 -33.86 7.91 10.15
CA PRO A 153 -33.31 8.62 9.01
C PRO A 153 -31.80 8.73 9.17
N VAL A 154 -31.06 8.22 8.19
CA VAL A 154 -29.65 8.55 8.04
C VAL A 154 -29.55 9.74 7.09
N ASP A 155 -29.50 10.95 7.65
CA ASP A 155 -29.23 12.17 6.88
C ASP A 155 -27.75 12.19 6.42
N THR A 156 -27.37 11.40 5.41
CA THR A 156 -26.09 11.56 4.70
C THR A 156 -26.08 10.86 3.35
N PHE A 157 -26.50 11.54 2.28
CA PHE A 157 -25.98 11.29 0.94
C PHE A 157 -25.79 12.63 0.22
N GLY A 158 -24.53 13.02 0.02
CA GLY A 158 -24.17 14.03 -0.96
C GLY A 158 -24.17 13.42 -2.37
N PRO A 159 -24.28 14.22 -3.44
CA PRO A 159 -24.45 13.76 -4.82
C PRO A 159 -23.27 12.96 -5.43
N GLU A 160 -22.20 12.70 -4.68
CA GLU A 160 -20.91 12.24 -5.22
C GLU A 160 -20.62 10.73 -5.01
N HIS A 161 -21.54 9.92 -4.46
CA HIS A 161 -21.16 8.64 -3.83
C HIS A 161 -21.70 7.28 -4.36
N PRO A 162 -22.19 7.11 -5.62
CA PRO A 162 -22.34 5.78 -6.21
C PRO A 162 -21.56 5.52 -7.51
N ALA A 163 -20.78 6.47 -8.03
CA ALA A 163 -20.25 6.43 -9.41
C ALA A 163 -19.47 5.16 -9.80
N TRP A 164 -18.68 4.57 -8.90
CA TRP A 164 -17.83 3.42 -9.20
C TRP A 164 -18.60 2.08 -9.32
N TRP A 165 -19.65 1.88 -8.51
CA TRP A 165 -20.51 0.69 -8.59
C TRP A 165 -21.44 0.77 -9.81
N LEU A 166 -21.90 1.99 -10.11
CA LEU A 166 -22.68 2.28 -11.32
C LEU A 166 -21.89 1.98 -12.60
N GLN A 167 -20.60 2.35 -12.65
CA GLN A 167 -19.72 1.99 -13.77
C GLN A 167 -19.53 0.48 -13.94
N SER A 168 -19.43 -0.28 -12.85
CA SER A 168 -19.36 -1.76 -12.90
C SER A 168 -20.64 -2.40 -13.42
N LEU A 169 -21.81 -1.79 -13.16
CA LEU A 169 -23.09 -2.24 -13.69
C LEU A 169 -23.27 -1.81 -15.14
N GLU A 170 -22.84 -0.61 -15.53
CA GLU A 170 -22.87 -0.12 -16.92
C GLU A 170 -22.08 -1.04 -17.86
N GLY A 171 -20.90 -1.51 -17.46
CA GLY A 171 -20.13 -2.49 -18.23
C GLY A 171 -20.84 -3.84 -18.40
N LYS A 172 -21.50 -4.34 -17.34
CA LYS A 172 -22.32 -5.56 -17.41
C LYS A 172 -23.60 -5.36 -18.23
N VAL A 173 -24.21 -4.18 -18.18
CA VAL A 173 -25.37 -3.79 -18.99
C VAL A 173 -25.03 -3.75 -20.48
N ALA A 174 -23.84 -3.25 -20.83
CA ALA A 174 -23.36 -3.27 -22.22
C ALA A 174 -23.20 -4.70 -22.75
N ALA A 175 -22.57 -5.60 -21.97
CA ALA A 175 -22.44 -7.01 -22.32
C ALA A 175 -23.79 -7.74 -22.43
N LEU A 176 -24.73 -7.43 -21.53
CA LEU A 176 -26.08 -8.00 -21.56
C LEU A 176 -26.92 -7.49 -22.76
N HIS A 177 -26.73 -6.22 -23.15
CA HIS A 177 -27.35 -5.66 -24.35
C HIS A 177 -26.92 -6.44 -25.60
N GLU A 178 -25.63 -6.76 -25.69
CA GLU A 178 -25.05 -7.54 -26.78
C GLU A 178 -25.61 -8.98 -26.82
N MET A 179 -25.72 -9.65 -25.67
CA MET A 179 -26.32 -11.00 -25.57
C MET A 179 -27.81 -11.01 -25.95
N MET A 180 -28.56 -9.96 -25.59
CA MET A 180 -29.98 -9.84 -25.93
C MET A 180 -30.23 -9.54 -27.40
N GLU A 181 -29.39 -8.72 -28.04
CA GLU A 181 -29.44 -8.49 -29.49
C GLU A 181 -29.12 -9.78 -30.27
N GLN A 182 -28.37 -10.69 -29.66
CA GLN A 182 -28.03 -12.01 -30.21
C GLN A 182 -29.07 -13.11 -29.89
N GLY A 183 -30.06 -12.83 -29.03
CA GLY A 183 -31.16 -13.73 -28.71
C GLY A 183 -30.80 -14.85 -27.71
N GLU A 184 -29.76 -14.67 -26.92
CA GLU A 184 -29.31 -15.66 -25.92
C GLU A 184 -29.98 -15.45 -24.55
N ASP A 185 -30.27 -16.56 -23.84
CA ASP A 185 -30.82 -16.53 -22.47
C ASP A 185 -29.72 -16.14 -21.48
N ALA A 186 -29.79 -14.94 -20.93
CA ALA A 186 -28.79 -14.39 -20.02
C ALA A 186 -28.87 -15.00 -18.61
N SER A 187 -28.06 -16.02 -18.34
CA SER A 187 -27.77 -16.51 -16.98
C SER A 187 -26.28 -16.81 -16.83
N PHE A 188 -25.63 -16.24 -15.81
CA PHE A 188 -24.21 -16.49 -15.50
C PHE A 188 -24.07 -17.58 -14.42
N PRO A 189 -23.04 -18.45 -14.49
CA PRO A 189 -22.71 -19.38 -13.42
C PRO A 189 -22.06 -18.64 -12.24
N GLY A 190 -22.45 -18.99 -11.01
CA GLY A 190 -21.99 -18.33 -9.78
C GLY A 190 -20.56 -18.71 -9.36
N ALA A 191 -19.93 -17.80 -8.60
CA ALA A 191 -18.60 -17.97 -7.99
C ALA A 191 -18.60 -19.12 -6.96
N GLY A 192 -17.68 -20.07 -7.09
CA GLY A 192 -17.54 -21.13 -6.08
C GLY A 192 -16.73 -22.37 -6.43
N GLU A 193 -15.79 -22.33 -7.39
CA GLU A 193 -14.78 -23.40 -7.51
C GLU A 193 -13.36 -22.80 -7.54
N PRO A 194 -12.37 -23.45 -6.90
CA PRO A 194 -10.98 -23.02 -6.97
C PRO A 194 -10.51 -23.10 -8.42
N VAL A 195 -10.25 -21.93 -9.00
CA VAL A 195 -9.66 -21.77 -10.32
C VAL A 195 -8.24 -22.35 -10.30
N ASP A 196 -7.94 -23.30 -11.19
CA ASP A 196 -6.61 -23.90 -11.30
C ASP A 196 -5.54 -22.86 -11.68
N HIS A 197 -4.28 -23.16 -11.35
CA HIS A 197 -3.13 -22.24 -11.53
C HIS A 197 -2.99 -21.73 -12.97
N GLU A 198 -3.18 -22.62 -13.95
CA GLU A 198 -3.09 -22.28 -15.37
C GLU A 198 -4.21 -21.33 -15.80
N THR A 199 -5.40 -21.50 -15.24
CA THR A 199 -6.55 -20.62 -15.50
C THR A 199 -6.34 -19.25 -14.86
N ARG A 200 -5.73 -19.15 -13.67
CA ARG A 200 -5.37 -17.86 -13.07
C ARG A 200 -4.34 -17.07 -13.89
N LEU A 201 -3.32 -17.76 -14.41
CA LEU A 201 -2.34 -17.12 -15.31
C LEU A 201 -3.01 -16.61 -16.58
N LYS A 202 -3.96 -17.37 -17.15
CA LYS A 202 -4.76 -16.91 -18.30
C LYS A 202 -5.64 -15.70 -17.98
N GLU A 203 -6.31 -15.70 -16.82
CA GLU A 203 -7.10 -14.56 -16.35
C GLU A 203 -6.23 -13.31 -16.18
N LEU A 204 -5.05 -13.45 -15.58
CA LEU A 204 -4.08 -12.37 -15.42
C LEU A 204 -3.63 -11.80 -16.77
N SER A 205 -3.30 -12.66 -17.74
CA SER A 205 -2.91 -12.20 -19.09
C SER A 205 -4.02 -11.38 -19.75
N VAL A 206 -5.28 -11.78 -19.61
CA VAL A 206 -6.44 -11.01 -20.12
C VAL A 206 -6.60 -9.67 -19.38
N LEU A 207 -6.39 -9.65 -18.07
CA LEU A 207 -6.45 -8.41 -17.27
C LEU A 207 -5.31 -7.44 -17.59
N MET A 208 -4.18 -7.94 -18.08
CA MET A 208 -3.02 -7.16 -18.47
C MET A 208 -3.17 -6.52 -19.86
N GLU A 209 -3.91 -7.13 -20.80
CA GLU A 209 -4.06 -6.64 -22.18
C GLU A 209 -4.44 -5.15 -22.31
N PRO A 210 -5.42 -4.62 -21.54
CA PRO A 210 -5.80 -3.20 -21.64
C PRO A 210 -4.70 -2.22 -21.19
N LEU A 211 -3.71 -2.69 -20.42
CA LEU A 211 -2.64 -1.86 -19.85
C LEU A 211 -1.38 -1.82 -20.74
N LEU A 212 -1.22 -2.78 -21.67
CA LEU A 212 -0.07 -2.84 -22.58
C LEU A 212 0.17 -1.54 -23.37
N PRO A 213 -0.85 -0.82 -23.88
CA PRO A 213 -0.64 0.45 -24.57
C PRO A 213 -0.10 1.56 -23.67
N GLU A 214 -0.36 1.54 -22.35
CA GLU A 214 0.09 2.58 -21.43
C GLU A 214 1.60 2.50 -21.19
N ILE A 215 2.15 1.29 -21.03
CA ILE A 215 3.58 1.04 -20.87
C ILE A 215 4.38 1.47 -22.09
N GLN A 216 3.84 1.26 -23.29
CA GLN A 216 4.47 1.70 -24.55
C GLN A 216 4.66 3.23 -24.61
N THR A 217 3.89 4.01 -23.83
CA THR A 217 4.05 5.46 -23.73
C THR A 217 5.10 5.91 -22.71
N ARG A 218 5.81 4.98 -22.06
CA ARG A 218 6.77 5.23 -20.95
C ARG A 218 6.17 6.04 -19.79
N ARG A 219 4.86 5.95 -19.60
CA ARG A 219 4.18 6.45 -18.41
C ARG A 219 3.97 5.27 -17.47
N PRO A 220 4.08 5.45 -16.13
CA PRO A 220 3.63 4.43 -15.21
C PRO A 220 2.17 4.10 -15.57
N PRO A 221 1.84 2.83 -15.87
CA PRO A 221 0.48 2.47 -16.18
C PRO A 221 -0.37 2.81 -14.97
N ARG A 222 -1.51 3.47 -15.17
CA ARG A 222 -2.47 3.56 -14.08
C ARG A 222 -3.00 2.16 -13.87
N ILE A 223 -2.53 1.50 -12.82
CA ILE A 223 -3.04 0.18 -12.45
C ILE A 223 -4.56 0.31 -12.45
N SER A 224 -5.21 -0.49 -13.28
CA SER A 224 -6.66 -0.48 -13.27
C SER A 224 -7.10 -0.91 -11.87
N GLN A 225 -8.18 -0.33 -11.35
CA GLN A 225 -8.71 -0.72 -10.04
C GLN A 225 -9.01 -2.23 -9.96
N VAL A 226 -9.19 -2.90 -11.12
CA VAL A 226 -9.37 -4.35 -11.22
C VAL A 226 -8.08 -5.09 -10.83
N LEU A 227 -6.93 -4.56 -11.22
CA LEU A 227 -5.65 -5.20 -11.00
C LEU A 227 -5.07 -4.87 -9.61
N GLU A 228 -5.34 -3.67 -9.08
CA GLU A 228 -5.14 -3.37 -7.65
C GLU A 228 -5.96 -4.33 -6.79
N ARG A 229 -7.23 -4.55 -7.15
CA ARG A 229 -8.09 -5.54 -6.47
C ARG A 229 -7.56 -6.96 -6.61
N PHE A 230 -7.01 -7.32 -7.75
CA PHE A 230 -6.39 -8.63 -7.92
C PHE A 230 -5.24 -8.81 -6.91
N ILE A 231 -4.30 -7.85 -6.86
CA ILE A 231 -3.19 -7.87 -5.89
C ILE A 231 -3.71 -7.90 -4.44
N ASP A 232 -4.80 -7.17 -4.15
CA ASP A 232 -5.42 -7.16 -2.82
C ASP A 232 -6.12 -8.47 -2.44
N MET A 233 -6.61 -9.24 -3.42
CA MET A 233 -7.35 -10.49 -3.19
C MET A 233 -6.47 -11.75 -3.27
N HIS A 234 -5.33 -11.68 -3.98
CA HIS A 234 -4.47 -12.82 -4.27
C HIS A 234 -3.14 -12.71 -3.51
N HIS A 235 -3.01 -13.43 -2.40
CA HIS A 235 -1.80 -13.43 -1.58
C HIS A 235 -0.57 -13.99 -2.32
N ASP A 236 -0.79 -14.82 -3.34
CA ASP A 236 0.22 -15.42 -4.23
C ASP A 236 0.59 -14.53 -5.44
N ALA A 237 0.08 -13.29 -5.52
CA ALA A 237 0.29 -12.40 -6.66
C ALA A 237 1.78 -12.19 -7.01
N ALA A 238 2.67 -12.06 -6.01
CA ALA A 238 4.11 -11.90 -6.26
C ALA A 238 4.72 -13.10 -6.99
N LEU A 239 4.31 -14.33 -6.64
CA LEU A 239 4.75 -15.55 -7.33
C LEU A 239 4.20 -15.62 -8.75
N LEU A 240 2.92 -15.27 -8.93
CA LEU A 240 2.28 -15.27 -10.26
C LEU A 240 2.96 -14.27 -11.21
N PHE A 241 3.27 -13.06 -10.73
CA PHE A 241 3.98 -12.07 -11.55
C PHE A 241 5.45 -12.43 -11.78
N LEU A 242 6.12 -13.09 -10.82
CA LEU A 242 7.47 -13.62 -11.02
C LEU A 242 7.49 -14.73 -12.09
N GLU A 243 6.43 -15.54 -12.17
CA GLU A 243 6.27 -16.56 -13.22
C GLU A 243 5.99 -15.91 -14.59
N LEU A 244 5.12 -14.90 -14.64
CA LEU A 244 4.87 -14.11 -15.86
C LEU A 244 6.12 -13.38 -16.35
N LEU A 245 6.95 -12.87 -15.44
CA LEU A 245 8.25 -12.27 -15.76
C LEU A 245 9.15 -13.27 -16.48
N GLN A 246 9.23 -14.52 -15.99
CA GLN A 246 9.99 -15.58 -16.62
C GLN A 246 9.41 -15.99 -17.98
N MET A 247 8.08 -16.12 -18.08
CA MET A 247 7.39 -16.49 -19.32
C MET A 247 7.54 -15.44 -20.43
N HIS A 248 7.53 -14.16 -20.06
CA HIS A 248 7.66 -13.04 -20.99
C HIS A 248 9.12 -12.64 -21.25
N TYR A 249 10.09 -13.32 -20.61
CA TYR A 249 11.50 -13.02 -20.82
C TYR A 249 11.93 -13.39 -22.25
N PRO A 250 12.55 -12.47 -23.01
CA PRO A 250 13.06 -12.80 -24.33
C PRO A 250 14.23 -13.78 -24.23
N HIS A 251 14.07 -15.00 -24.76
CA HIS A 251 15.14 -16.01 -24.82
C HIS A 251 16.28 -15.68 -25.79
N LYS A 252 16.22 -14.54 -26.49
CA LYS A 252 17.24 -14.04 -27.41
C LYS A 252 17.55 -12.59 -27.00
N GLU A 253 18.75 -12.10 -27.34
CA GLU A 253 19.29 -10.74 -27.05
C GLU A 253 18.44 -9.58 -27.65
N GLU A 254 17.12 -9.63 -27.48
CA GLU A 254 16.13 -8.63 -27.88
C GLU A 254 15.76 -7.81 -26.64
N GLU A 255 15.49 -6.52 -26.83
CA GLU A 255 15.00 -5.67 -25.74
C GLU A 255 13.71 -6.24 -25.14
N PRO A 256 13.51 -6.15 -23.81
CA PRO A 256 12.30 -6.68 -23.18
C PRO A 256 11.03 -6.05 -23.75
N GLY A 257 10.07 -6.90 -24.14
CA GLY A 257 8.78 -6.47 -24.68
C GLY A 257 7.88 -5.80 -23.65
N PRO A 258 6.79 -5.14 -24.08
CA PRO A 258 5.82 -4.50 -23.19
C PRO A 258 5.21 -5.45 -22.14
N GLU A 259 5.02 -6.73 -22.48
CA GLU A 259 4.49 -7.76 -21.59
C GLU A 259 5.45 -8.07 -20.43
N TYR A 260 6.75 -8.11 -20.71
CA TYR A 260 7.78 -8.27 -19.69
C TYR A 260 7.81 -7.05 -18.76
N GLN A 261 7.82 -5.85 -19.32
CA GLN A 261 7.82 -4.60 -18.55
C GLN A 261 6.57 -4.47 -17.65
N LEU A 262 5.41 -4.91 -18.13
CA LEU A 262 4.20 -4.95 -17.32
C LEU A 262 4.30 -5.97 -16.20
N SER A 263 4.80 -7.18 -16.49
CA SER A 263 5.00 -8.23 -15.48
C SER A 263 5.96 -7.78 -14.39
N TYR A 264 7.04 -7.10 -14.77
CA TYR A 264 7.99 -6.49 -13.86
C TYR A 264 7.35 -5.46 -12.94
N TYR A 265 6.64 -4.49 -13.53
CA TYR A 265 5.95 -3.46 -12.77
C TYR A 265 4.93 -4.05 -11.77
N LEU A 266 4.16 -5.05 -12.20
CA LEU A 266 3.18 -5.72 -11.33
C LEU A 266 3.81 -6.59 -10.26
N PHE A 267 4.98 -7.17 -10.53
CA PHE A 267 5.79 -7.84 -9.53
C PHE A 267 6.22 -6.85 -8.44
N CYS A 268 6.73 -5.66 -8.80
CA CYS A 268 7.08 -4.61 -7.83
C CYS A 268 5.88 -4.22 -6.94
N GLU A 269 4.71 -4.02 -7.55
CA GLU A 269 3.48 -3.69 -6.81
C GLU A 269 3.03 -4.81 -5.86
N ALA A 270 3.15 -6.07 -6.29
CA ALA A 270 2.88 -7.21 -5.43
C ALA A 270 3.89 -7.33 -4.29
N LEU A 271 5.17 -6.99 -4.51
CA LEU A 271 6.17 -6.92 -3.43
C LEU A 271 5.87 -5.80 -2.44
N HIS A 272 5.43 -4.62 -2.89
CA HIS A 272 4.98 -3.55 -1.99
C HIS A 272 3.81 -4.02 -1.11
N LYS A 273 2.85 -4.76 -1.69
CA LYS A 273 1.74 -5.35 -0.95
C LYS A 273 2.21 -6.39 0.07
N LEU A 274 3.14 -7.26 -0.33
CA LEU A 274 3.72 -8.27 0.55
C LEU A 274 4.48 -7.64 1.71
N LYS A 275 5.30 -6.62 1.43
CA LYS A 275 5.98 -5.81 2.46
C LYS A 275 4.99 -5.22 3.45
N TYR A 276 3.92 -4.59 2.95
CA TYR A 276 2.86 -4.07 3.80
C TYR A 276 2.28 -5.18 4.70
N GLY A 277 2.07 -6.38 4.16
CA GLY A 277 1.66 -7.55 4.94
C GLY A 277 2.66 -7.97 6.01
N LEU A 278 3.96 -7.99 5.70
CA LEU A 278 5.04 -8.29 6.66
C LEU A 278 5.08 -7.26 7.79
N GLU A 279 5.01 -5.98 7.46
CA GLU A 279 4.99 -4.89 8.46
C GLU A 279 3.78 -4.95 9.38
N ARG A 280 2.65 -5.47 8.88
CA ARG A 280 1.42 -5.72 9.66
C ARG A 280 1.39 -7.11 10.29
N ASN A 281 2.45 -7.90 10.17
CA ASN A 281 2.52 -9.28 10.62
C ASN A 281 1.32 -10.12 10.15
N TRP A 282 0.86 -9.96 8.91
CA TRP A 282 -0.23 -10.80 8.41
C TRP A 282 0.21 -12.27 8.34
N ARG A 283 -0.69 -13.17 8.73
CA ARG A 283 -0.39 -14.61 8.85
C ARG A 283 0.18 -15.23 7.58
N TRP A 284 -0.32 -14.78 6.42
CA TRP A 284 0.12 -15.29 5.12
C TRP A 284 1.42 -14.66 4.62
N ALA A 285 1.80 -13.48 5.11
CA ALA A 285 2.86 -12.67 4.51
C ALA A 285 4.26 -13.27 4.73
N ALA A 286 4.59 -13.70 5.95
CA ALA A 286 5.90 -14.31 6.22
C ALA A 286 6.11 -15.63 5.45
N PRO A 287 5.17 -16.60 5.46
CA PRO A 287 5.28 -17.80 4.63
C PRO A 287 5.34 -17.50 3.13
N MET A 288 4.58 -16.51 2.65
CA MET A 288 4.63 -16.10 1.25
C MET A 288 5.98 -15.49 0.88
N TRP A 289 6.57 -14.69 1.77
CA TRP A 289 7.89 -14.10 1.54
C TRP A 289 8.99 -15.16 1.52
N GLU A 290 8.96 -16.13 2.43
CA GLU A 290 9.83 -17.31 2.39
C GLU A 290 9.73 -18.01 1.02
N GLN A 291 8.51 -18.29 0.56
CA GLN A 291 8.28 -18.94 -0.74
C GLN A 291 8.74 -18.11 -1.95
N VAL A 292 8.57 -16.79 -1.91
CA VAL A 292 9.09 -15.88 -2.96
C VAL A 292 10.61 -15.93 -2.98
N GLN A 293 11.29 -15.86 -1.83
CA GLN A 293 12.75 -15.92 -1.75
C GLN A 293 13.29 -17.27 -2.23
N GLU A 294 12.71 -18.38 -1.80
CA GLU A 294 13.05 -19.73 -2.29
C GLU A 294 12.88 -19.81 -3.80
N THR A 295 11.78 -19.29 -4.35
CA THR A 295 11.52 -19.31 -5.80
C THR A 295 12.54 -18.46 -6.56
N ILE A 296 12.93 -17.31 -6.02
CA ILE A 296 13.97 -16.45 -6.63
C ILE A 296 15.32 -17.17 -6.58
N ALA A 297 15.71 -17.74 -5.44
CA ALA A 297 16.95 -18.49 -5.29
C ALA A 297 17.02 -19.67 -6.27
N ASP A 298 15.97 -20.49 -6.33
CA ASP A 298 15.95 -21.73 -7.11
C ASP A 298 15.77 -21.53 -8.61
N LYS A 299 15.03 -20.49 -9.04
CA LYS A 299 14.63 -20.32 -10.44
C LYS A 299 15.26 -19.11 -11.11
N ILE A 300 15.58 -18.06 -10.36
CA ILE A 300 16.09 -16.80 -10.93
C ILE A 300 17.60 -16.68 -10.74
N LEU A 301 18.10 -16.86 -9.51
CA LEU A 301 19.53 -16.69 -9.18
C LEU A 301 20.35 -17.93 -9.53
N VAL A 302 20.11 -18.48 -10.72
CA VAL A 302 20.78 -19.66 -11.25
C VAL A 302 21.54 -19.31 -12.53
N PRO A 303 22.69 -19.94 -12.80
CA PRO A 303 23.55 -19.60 -13.94
C PRO A 303 22.90 -19.57 -15.33
N HIS A 304 21.82 -20.34 -15.52
CA HIS A 304 21.14 -20.48 -16.81
C HIS A 304 19.99 -19.46 -17.01
N MET A 305 19.64 -18.70 -15.97
CA MET A 305 18.70 -17.59 -16.09
C MET A 305 19.38 -16.39 -16.75
N GLY A 306 18.60 -15.59 -17.48
CA GLY A 306 19.10 -14.37 -18.10
C GLY A 306 19.59 -13.36 -17.05
N GLN A 307 20.79 -12.81 -17.26
CA GLN A 307 21.37 -11.80 -16.36
C GLN A 307 20.47 -10.57 -16.18
N PHE A 308 19.71 -10.19 -17.22
CA PHE A 308 18.72 -9.11 -17.13
C PHE A 308 17.60 -9.42 -16.14
N VAL A 309 17.04 -10.63 -16.15
CA VAL A 309 16.00 -11.03 -15.19
C VAL A 309 16.55 -11.03 -13.76
N GLN A 310 17.76 -11.56 -13.59
CA GLN A 310 18.43 -11.56 -12.29
C GLN A 310 18.59 -10.13 -11.76
N GLN A 311 19.08 -9.21 -12.60
CA GLN A 311 19.24 -7.80 -12.24
C GLN A 311 17.90 -7.13 -11.94
N ASP A 312 16.90 -7.32 -12.79
CA ASP A 312 15.56 -6.74 -12.61
C ASP A 312 14.91 -7.26 -11.32
N VAL A 313 14.94 -8.56 -11.04
CA VAL A 313 14.37 -9.12 -9.81
C VAL A 313 15.09 -8.57 -8.58
N MET A 314 16.42 -8.51 -8.58
CA MET A 314 17.17 -7.91 -7.48
C MET A 314 16.86 -6.42 -7.31
N GLU A 315 16.65 -5.71 -8.42
CA GLU A 315 16.21 -4.32 -8.45
C GLU A 315 14.80 -4.17 -7.87
N ALA A 316 13.85 -5.03 -8.22
CA ALA A 316 12.48 -5.00 -7.67
C ALA A 316 12.46 -5.25 -6.16
N LEU A 317 13.27 -6.19 -5.67
CA LEU A 317 13.45 -6.42 -4.22
C LEU A 317 14.02 -5.18 -3.52
N ARG A 318 14.98 -4.51 -4.17
CA ARG A 318 15.59 -3.26 -3.70
C ARG A 318 14.59 -2.12 -3.65
N GLU A 319 13.85 -1.85 -4.74
CA GLU A 319 12.86 -0.76 -4.81
C GLU A 319 11.72 -0.96 -3.82
N SER A 320 11.25 -2.21 -3.67
CA SER A 320 10.24 -2.52 -2.65
C SER A 320 10.79 -2.46 -1.23
N GLY A 321 12.11 -2.42 -1.04
CA GLY A 321 12.79 -2.45 0.24
C GLY A 321 12.48 -3.72 1.02
N MET A 322 12.43 -4.84 0.31
CA MET A 322 12.32 -6.18 0.88
C MET A 322 13.71 -6.65 1.34
N GLU A 323 13.82 -7.05 2.59
CA GLU A 323 15.10 -7.49 3.15
C GLU A 323 15.34 -8.97 2.82
N PRO A 324 16.43 -9.32 2.11
CA PRO A 324 16.74 -10.69 1.76
C PRO A 324 17.19 -11.49 2.99
N ASP A 325 16.74 -12.72 3.10
CA ASP A 325 17.20 -13.67 4.11
C ASP A 325 18.46 -14.43 3.67
N PHE A 326 18.88 -15.39 4.50
CA PHE A 326 20.09 -16.16 4.25
C PHE A 326 20.03 -16.99 2.96
N VAL A 327 18.85 -17.50 2.56
CA VAL A 327 18.70 -18.35 1.37
C VAL A 327 18.98 -17.52 0.12
N LEU A 328 18.39 -16.33 0.08
CA LEU A 328 18.54 -15.44 -1.06
C LEU A 328 19.96 -14.85 -1.13
N ILE A 329 20.56 -14.53 0.02
CA ILE A 329 21.96 -14.07 0.10
C ILE A 329 22.93 -15.18 -0.37
N GLU A 330 22.74 -16.42 0.07
CA GLU A 330 23.57 -17.56 -0.33
C GLU A 330 23.47 -17.81 -1.84
N ALA A 331 22.26 -17.83 -2.41
CA ALA A 331 22.06 -17.99 -3.85
C ALA A 331 22.72 -16.86 -4.67
N ALA A 332 22.61 -15.61 -4.21
CA ALA A 332 23.27 -14.47 -4.84
C ALA A 332 24.81 -14.60 -4.79
N GLN A 333 25.36 -15.09 -3.68
CA GLN A 333 26.80 -15.34 -3.52
C GLN A 333 27.28 -16.49 -4.43
N GLU A 334 26.57 -17.61 -4.47
CA GLU A 334 26.91 -18.73 -5.35
C GLU A 334 26.89 -18.33 -6.83
N LEU A 335 25.89 -17.53 -7.23
CA LEU A 335 25.80 -16.97 -8.58
C LEU A 335 26.96 -16.01 -8.88
N ALA A 336 27.31 -15.14 -7.93
CA ALA A 336 28.46 -14.25 -8.07
C ALA A 336 29.77 -15.05 -8.20
N GLU A 337 29.97 -16.07 -7.37
CA GLU A 337 31.13 -16.98 -7.46
C GLU A 337 31.16 -17.75 -8.78
N TYR A 338 30.01 -18.16 -9.31
CA TYR A 338 29.90 -18.77 -10.62
C TYR A 338 30.42 -17.82 -11.70
N TYR A 339 29.94 -16.58 -11.75
CA TYR A 339 30.42 -15.60 -12.73
C TYR A 339 31.89 -15.24 -12.52
N ASN A 340 32.35 -15.13 -11.26
CA ASN A 340 33.76 -14.89 -10.90
C ASN A 340 34.72 -15.99 -11.37
N ARG A 341 34.24 -17.24 -11.50
CA ARG A 341 35.05 -18.33 -12.09
C ARG A 341 35.32 -18.13 -13.58
N PHE A 342 34.52 -17.32 -14.26
CA PHE A 342 34.68 -16.98 -15.67
C PHE A 342 35.23 -15.56 -15.89
N SER A 343 35.14 -14.66 -14.91
CA SER A 343 35.81 -13.35 -14.89
C SER A 343 37.15 -13.43 -14.13
N GLY A 344 38.20 -13.87 -14.81
CA GLY A 344 39.54 -13.99 -14.22
C GLY A 344 40.25 -12.66 -13.91
N ARG A 345 39.67 -11.76 -13.10
CA ARG A 345 40.28 -10.52 -12.61
C ARG A 345 40.20 -10.40 -11.08
N ASP A 346 41.22 -9.79 -10.47
CA ASP A 346 41.22 -9.50 -9.04
C ASP A 346 40.06 -8.56 -8.69
N SER A 347 39.31 -8.85 -7.62
CA SER A 347 38.09 -8.11 -7.21
C SER A 347 38.28 -6.60 -7.03
N ILE A 348 39.52 -6.15 -6.80
CA ILE A 348 39.90 -4.73 -6.74
C ILE A 348 39.87 -4.09 -8.13
N GLU A 349 40.34 -4.77 -9.17
CA GLU A 349 40.34 -4.26 -10.54
C GLU A 349 38.91 -4.15 -11.10
N GLU A 350 38.03 -5.07 -10.71
CA GLU A 350 36.60 -5.03 -11.05
C GLU A 350 35.88 -3.88 -10.33
N MET A 351 36.15 -3.69 -9.04
CA MET A 351 35.62 -2.55 -8.29
C MET A 351 36.15 -1.21 -8.84
N GLU A 352 37.43 -1.12 -9.19
CA GLU A 352 37.98 0.04 -9.90
C GLU A 352 37.27 0.27 -11.23
N ALA A 353 37.01 -0.77 -12.01
CA ALA A 353 36.30 -0.65 -13.29
C ALA A 353 34.85 -0.16 -13.13
N ILE A 354 34.13 -0.60 -12.09
CA ILE A 354 32.78 -0.13 -11.76
C ILE A 354 32.82 1.37 -11.39
N LEU A 355 33.75 1.77 -10.52
CA LEU A 355 33.88 3.17 -10.12
C LEU A 355 34.31 4.06 -11.31
N GLU A 356 35.18 3.56 -12.19
CA GLU A 356 35.55 4.24 -13.42
C GLU A 356 34.38 4.35 -14.41
N ASP A 357 33.46 3.39 -14.41
CA ASP A 357 32.24 3.47 -15.20
C ASP A 357 31.30 4.54 -14.64
N MET A 358 31.10 4.58 -13.31
CA MET A 358 30.35 5.65 -12.65
C MET A 358 30.96 7.04 -12.92
N GLU A 359 32.30 7.15 -12.90
CA GLU A 359 33.03 8.37 -13.30
C GLU A 359 32.71 8.77 -14.74
N ARG A 360 32.68 7.80 -15.67
CA ARG A 360 32.37 8.02 -17.08
C ARG A 360 30.91 8.43 -17.31
N GLN A 361 29.98 7.93 -16.50
CA GLN A 361 28.57 8.34 -16.51
C GLN A 361 28.37 9.76 -15.98
N GLY A 362 29.38 10.32 -15.29
CA GLY A 362 29.41 11.73 -14.92
C GLY A 362 28.59 12.07 -13.68
N PHE A 363 28.31 11.10 -12.80
CA PHE A 363 27.67 11.36 -11.53
C PHE A 363 28.54 12.27 -10.66
N ASP A 364 27.99 13.41 -10.26
CA ASP A 364 28.65 14.42 -9.44
C ASP A 364 27.98 14.63 -8.07
N ASP A 365 26.84 13.97 -7.82
CA ASP A 365 26.12 13.99 -6.55
C ASP A 365 26.41 12.73 -5.70
N PRO A 366 27.04 12.86 -4.52
CA PRO A 366 27.30 11.71 -3.65
C PRO A 366 26.03 11.05 -3.09
N PHE A 367 24.88 11.74 -3.02
CA PHE A 367 23.63 11.15 -2.56
C PHE A 367 23.06 10.18 -3.58
N VAL A 368 23.09 10.54 -4.86
CA VAL A 368 22.72 9.64 -5.97
C VAL A 368 23.62 8.41 -5.97
N LEU A 369 24.93 8.59 -5.78
CA LEU A 369 25.86 7.46 -5.68
C LEU A 369 25.54 6.54 -4.49
N VAL A 370 25.16 7.09 -3.33
CA VAL A 370 24.72 6.28 -2.18
C VAL A 370 23.45 5.49 -2.51
N GLU A 371 22.45 6.10 -3.15
CA GLU A 371 21.21 5.41 -3.53
C GLU A 371 21.47 4.24 -4.50
N LEU A 372 22.41 4.40 -5.42
CA LEU A 372 22.85 3.34 -6.33
C LEU A 372 23.69 2.26 -5.63
N PHE A 373 24.55 2.67 -4.70
CA PHE A 373 25.58 1.79 -4.11
C PHE A 373 25.11 1.04 -2.87
N LEU A 374 24.34 1.69 -2.00
CA LEU A 374 23.96 1.16 -0.69
C LEU A 374 23.26 -0.21 -0.79
N PRO A 375 22.33 -0.44 -1.73
CA PRO A 375 21.66 -1.74 -1.80
C PRO A 375 22.59 -2.89 -2.21
N GLN A 376 23.58 -2.63 -3.08
CA GLN A 376 24.60 -3.62 -3.43
C GLN A 376 25.47 -3.95 -2.21
N LEU A 377 25.80 -2.94 -1.42
CA LEU A 377 26.57 -3.09 -0.20
C LEU A 377 25.83 -3.97 0.83
N ARG A 378 24.49 -3.90 0.90
CA ARG A 378 23.68 -4.72 1.82
C ARG A 378 23.73 -6.22 1.55
N LEU A 379 24.02 -6.64 0.32
CA LEU A 379 24.19 -8.06 -0.03
C LEU A 379 25.52 -8.64 0.49
N ILE A 380 26.42 -7.78 0.97
CA ILE A 380 27.76 -8.14 1.44
C ILE A 380 27.74 -8.17 2.97
N PRO A 381 28.36 -9.16 3.64
CA PRO A 381 28.49 -9.17 5.10
C PRO A 381 29.21 -7.92 5.64
N PRO A 382 28.94 -7.48 6.89
CA PRO A 382 29.48 -6.24 7.46
C PRO A 382 31.01 -6.08 7.32
N GLU A 383 31.78 -7.16 7.49
CA GLU A 383 33.24 -7.13 7.34
C GLU A 383 33.68 -6.83 5.89
N GLY A 384 32.95 -7.35 4.91
CA GLY A 384 33.17 -7.07 3.50
C GLY A 384 32.78 -5.63 3.15
N GLN A 385 31.66 -5.15 3.70
CA GLN A 385 31.24 -3.75 3.56
C GLN A 385 32.32 -2.79 4.06
N LEU A 386 32.90 -3.05 5.24
CA LEU A 386 33.95 -2.21 5.82
C LEU A 386 35.24 -2.19 4.99
N GLN A 387 35.61 -3.30 4.36
CA GLN A 387 36.76 -3.35 3.44
C GLN A 387 36.52 -2.46 2.21
N ILE A 388 35.32 -2.54 1.66
CA ILE A 388 34.88 -1.71 0.54
C ILE A 388 34.90 -0.23 0.93
N LEU A 389 34.31 0.13 2.08
CA LEU A 389 34.31 1.52 2.55
C LEU A 389 35.72 2.03 2.82
N SER A 390 36.62 1.19 3.31
CA SER A 390 38.04 1.55 3.48
C SER A 390 38.72 1.81 2.13
N PHE A 391 38.40 1.04 1.10
CA PHE A 391 38.89 1.28 -0.25
C PHE A 391 38.35 2.59 -0.83
N LEU A 392 37.04 2.84 -0.73
CA LEU A 392 36.40 4.06 -1.19
C LEU A 392 36.97 5.31 -0.50
N ALA A 393 37.33 5.22 0.78
CA ALA A 393 37.87 6.34 1.55
C ALA A 393 39.22 6.85 1.01
N GLY A 394 40.00 5.97 0.38
CA GLY A 394 41.27 6.29 -0.28
C GLY A 394 41.16 6.55 -1.78
N TYR A 395 39.95 6.45 -2.36
CA TYR A 395 39.77 6.51 -3.80
C TYR A 395 40.08 7.89 -4.37
N ARG A 396 40.58 7.97 -5.61
CA ARG A 396 41.08 9.21 -6.23
C ARG A 396 39.98 10.28 -6.39
N ASN A 397 38.75 9.87 -6.68
CA ASN A 397 37.64 10.78 -6.90
C ASN A 397 37.05 11.29 -5.58
N PRO A 398 37.05 12.62 -5.34
CA PRO A 398 36.50 13.20 -4.12
C PRO A 398 35.01 12.91 -3.91
N VAL A 399 34.20 12.83 -4.98
CA VAL A 399 32.75 12.57 -4.88
C VAL A 399 32.50 11.17 -4.33
N ILE A 400 33.27 10.18 -4.80
CA ILE A 400 33.19 8.81 -4.29
C ILE A 400 33.62 8.74 -2.81
N ARG A 401 34.62 9.53 -2.38
CA ARG A 401 35.02 9.57 -0.97
C ARG A 401 33.91 10.08 -0.04
N GLU A 402 33.04 10.96 -0.52
CA GLU A 402 31.92 11.48 0.27
C GLU A 402 30.92 10.40 0.69
N ILE A 403 30.80 9.31 -0.08
CA ILE A 403 29.96 8.14 0.25
C ILE A 403 30.32 7.63 1.65
N VAL A 404 31.61 7.51 1.96
CA VAL A 404 32.10 6.99 3.25
C VAL A 404 31.65 7.88 4.41
N GLY A 405 31.62 9.19 4.21
CA GLY A 405 31.07 10.13 5.21
C GLY A 405 29.60 9.85 5.51
N LEU A 406 28.79 9.63 4.46
CA LEU A 406 27.36 9.34 4.58
C LEU A 406 27.08 7.98 5.24
N MET A 407 28.01 7.03 5.17
CA MET A 407 27.88 5.72 5.82
C MET A 407 27.96 5.76 7.35
N CYS A 408 28.21 6.92 7.96
CA CYS A 408 27.94 7.09 9.39
C CYS A 408 26.43 6.95 9.73
N LEU A 409 25.54 7.04 8.74
CA LEU A 409 24.10 6.76 8.86
C LEU A 409 23.70 5.40 8.27
N HIS A 410 24.63 4.45 8.17
CA HIS A 410 24.33 3.11 7.68
C HIS A 410 23.24 2.42 8.54
N HIS A 411 22.39 1.60 7.94
CA HIS A 411 21.31 0.92 8.68
C HIS A 411 21.86 -0.09 9.72
N ASP A 412 22.93 -0.79 9.38
CA ASP A 412 23.63 -1.71 10.29
C ASP A 412 24.53 -0.95 11.27
N SER A 413 24.27 -1.14 12.57
CA SER A 413 25.05 -0.54 13.65
C SER A 413 26.51 -0.99 13.68
N GLU A 414 26.82 -2.24 13.30
CA GLU A 414 28.19 -2.77 13.28
C GLU A 414 29.05 -2.01 12.27
N VAL A 415 28.48 -1.72 11.10
CA VAL A 415 29.13 -0.90 10.08
C VAL A 415 29.23 0.55 10.57
N ARG A 416 28.13 1.16 11.04
CA ARG A 416 28.10 2.57 11.48
C ARG A 416 29.18 2.92 12.50
N VAL A 417 29.39 2.06 13.50
CA VAL A 417 30.32 2.37 14.60
C VAL A 417 31.79 2.29 14.18
N LEU A 418 32.09 1.60 13.08
CA LEU A 418 33.46 1.41 12.56
C LEU A 418 33.82 2.37 11.41
N VAL A 419 32.84 2.92 10.68
CA VAL A 419 33.08 3.96 9.66
C VAL A 419 33.89 5.17 10.19
N PRO A 420 33.66 5.68 11.41
CA PRO A 420 34.46 6.77 11.99
C PRO A 420 35.97 6.49 12.06
N ASP A 421 36.38 5.23 12.24
CA ASP A 421 37.79 4.84 12.29
C ASP A 421 38.40 4.86 10.88
N ILE A 422 37.66 4.40 9.86
CA ILE A 422 38.03 4.51 8.44
C ILE A 422 38.26 5.98 8.07
N LEU A 423 37.33 6.86 8.47
CA LEU A 423 37.44 8.30 8.23
C LEU A 423 38.62 8.92 8.99
N THR A 424 38.93 8.44 10.20
CA THR A 424 40.11 8.91 10.95
C THR A 424 41.41 8.54 10.23
N GLN A 425 41.49 7.33 9.67
CA GLN A 425 42.65 6.92 8.87
C GLN A 425 42.77 7.75 7.59
N ALA A 426 41.68 7.91 6.84
CA ALA A 426 41.64 8.75 5.63
C ALA A 426 41.98 10.23 5.93
N ALA A 427 41.64 10.73 7.12
CA ALA A 427 41.98 12.08 7.54
C ALA A 427 43.49 12.30 7.72
N HIS A 428 44.24 11.27 8.16
CA HIS A 428 45.71 11.35 8.25
C HIS A 428 46.36 11.56 6.88
N ASP A 429 45.74 11.03 5.83
CA ASP A 429 46.19 11.17 4.44
C ASP A 429 45.60 12.40 3.73
N GLY A 430 44.83 13.24 4.45
CA GLY A 430 44.22 14.45 3.91
C GLY A 430 43.06 14.18 2.94
N MET A 431 42.46 12.98 2.99
CA MET A 431 41.42 12.54 2.05
C MET A 431 40.00 12.95 2.45
N VAL A 432 39.81 13.37 3.71
CA VAL A 432 38.50 13.83 4.24
C VAL A 432 38.28 15.30 3.89
N SER A 433 37.17 15.60 3.24
CA SER A 433 36.84 16.96 2.81
C SER A 433 36.23 17.81 3.93
N PRO A 434 36.27 19.16 3.80
CA PRO A 434 35.49 20.08 4.63
C PRO A 434 33.97 19.82 4.63
N VAL A 435 33.43 19.30 3.52
CA VAL A 435 32.01 18.95 3.34
C VAL A 435 31.67 17.73 4.20
N THR A 436 32.42 16.64 4.06
CA THR A 436 32.31 15.46 4.94
C THR A 436 32.41 15.89 6.39
N PHE A 437 33.38 16.75 6.72
CA PHE A 437 33.55 17.20 8.11
C PHE A 437 32.31 17.96 8.65
N ARG A 438 31.68 18.84 7.85
CA ARG A 438 30.40 19.45 8.22
C ARG A 438 29.33 18.38 8.47
N ARG A 439 29.18 17.42 7.56
CA ARG A 439 28.17 16.34 7.67
C ARG A 439 28.34 15.56 8.97
N LEU A 440 29.58 15.18 9.32
CA LEU A 440 29.87 14.44 10.56
C LEU A 440 29.37 15.20 11.80
N ILE A 441 29.52 16.53 11.84
CA ILE A 441 29.02 17.36 12.95
C ILE A 441 27.49 17.30 13.05
N THR A 442 26.78 17.34 11.91
CA THR A 442 25.32 17.24 11.87
C THR A 442 24.86 15.83 12.27
N MET A 443 25.42 14.80 11.62
CA MET A 443 25.05 13.39 11.83
C MET A 443 25.31 12.92 13.26
N ARG A 444 26.27 13.53 13.97
CA ARG A 444 26.48 13.29 15.41
C ARG A 444 25.20 13.44 16.24
N ASN A 445 24.31 14.37 15.87
CA ASN A 445 23.05 14.59 16.59
C ASN A 445 21.95 13.58 16.21
N TRP A 446 22.22 12.74 15.21
CA TRP A 446 21.34 11.72 14.66
C TRP A 446 21.78 10.29 15.01
N LEU A 447 22.82 10.16 15.84
CA LEU A 447 23.23 8.89 16.41
C LEU A 447 22.74 8.74 17.86
N PRO A 448 22.37 7.53 18.30
CA PRO A 448 22.17 7.20 19.71
C PRO A 448 23.39 7.57 20.55
N GLU A 449 23.19 7.90 21.83
CA GLU A 449 24.26 8.43 22.68
C GLU A 449 25.44 7.45 22.81
N GLU A 450 25.16 6.15 22.95
CA GLU A 450 26.18 5.09 22.98
C GLU A 450 27.06 5.01 21.72
N GLN A 451 26.54 5.40 20.55
CA GLN A 451 27.24 5.28 19.26
C GLN A 451 28.03 6.54 18.89
N ARG A 452 27.93 7.62 19.66
CA ARG A 452 28.59 8.91 19.34
C ARG A 452 30.09 8.92 19.58
N SER A 453 30.60 8.08 20.48
CA SER A 453 32.00 8.17 20.94
C SER A 453 33.04 8.02 19.81
N PRO A 454 32.94 7.03 18.90
CA PRO A 454 33.86 6.92 17.76
C PRO A 454 33.81 8.17 16.86
N LEU A 455 32.60 8.63 16.51
CA LEU A 455 32.42 9.82 15.67
C LEU A 455 32.96 11.10 16.33
N ASP A 456 32.78 11.26 17.63
CA ASP A 456 33.32 12.38 18.42
C ASP A 456 34.86 12.39 18.41
N ALA A 457 35.48 11.21 18.46
CA ALA A 457 36.93 11.08 18.34
C ALA A 457 37.41 11.51 16.95
N THR A 458 36.73 11.08 15.88
CA THR A 458 37.00 11.48 14.49
C THR A 458 36.86 12.99 14.30
N ILE A 459 35.75 13.59 14.73
CA ILE A 459 35.51 15.04 14.67
C ILE A 459 36.62 15.81 15.40
N LYS A 460 37.03 15.33 16.58
CA LYS A 460 38.11 15.94 17.36
C LYS A 460 39.46 15.81 16.65
N SER A 461 39.73 14.67 15.99
CA SER A 461 40.94 14.45 15.20
C SER A 461 41.01 15.43 14.02
N LEU A 462 39.92 15.54 13.24
CA LEU A 462 39.81 16.47 12.11
C LEU A 462 40.06 17.93 12.52
N ARG A 463 39.47 18.37 13.65
CA ARG A 463 39.72 19.72 14.20
C ARG A 463 41.18 19.93 14.58
N ARG A 464 41.82 18.95 15.21
CA ARG A 464 43.25 19.05 15.57
C ARG A 464 44.15 19.06 14.34
N GLY A 465 43.75 18.38 13.28
CA GLY A 465 44.40 18.41 11.96
C GLY A 465 44.26 19.75 11.23
N GLY A 466 43.50 20.70 11.77
CA GLY A 466 43.31 22.04 11.19
C GLY A 466 42.21 22.12 10.13
N LEU A 467 41.46 21.04 9.90
CA LEU A 467 40.32 21.05 8.98
C LEU A 467 39.20 21.90 9.58
N SER A 468 38.62 22.77 8.77
CA SER A 468 37.46 23.60 9.14
C SER A 468 36.25 23.15 8.30
N PRO A 469 35.05 23.06 8.89
CA PRO A 469 33.88 22.62 8.16
C PRO A 469 33.47 23.70 7.16
N GLU A 470 33.10 23.29 5.95
CA GLU A 470 32.60 24.21 4.93
C GLU A 470 31.16 24.65 5.25
N PRO A 471 30.79 25.94 5.13
CA PRO A 471 29.39 26.36 5.26
C PRO A 471 28.51 25.74 4.17
N SER A 472 27.25 25.41 4.48
CA SER A 472 26.31 24.97 3.45
C SER A 472 25.68 26.17 2.73
N GLU A 473 25.37 26.01 1.44
CA GLU A 473 24.51 26.94 0.75
C GLU A 473 23.07 26.80 1.27
N LYS A 474 22.37 27.92 1.46
CA LYS A 474 21.03 27.93 2.06
C LYS A 474 19.97 28.14 0.99
N GLY A 475 19.21 27.09 0.70
CA GLY A 475 17.93 27.17 0.01
C GLY A 475 16.85 27.81 0.90
N GLN A 476 15.76 28.22 0.27
CA GLN A 476 14.60 28.78 0.96
C GLN A 476 13.48 27.74 1.03
N LEU A 477 13.05 27.37 2.25
CA LEU A 477 11.83 26.58 2.43
C LEU A 477 10.61 27.41 2.03
N VAL A 478 9.97 27.04 0.92
CA VAL A 478 8.80 27.73 0.34
C VAL A 478 7.50 27.24 0.98
N SER A 479 7.37 25.93 1.13
CA SER A 479 6.19 25.30 1.73
C SER A 479 6.46 23.90 2.25
N VAL A 480 5.70 23.52 3.27
CA VAL A 480 5.64 22.17 3.80
C VAL A 480 4.21 21.67 3.60
N TYR A 481 4.07 20.47 3.05
CA TYR A 481 2.81 19.73 3.04
C TYR A 481 2.98 18.48 3.89
N ALA A 482 1.90 18.05 4.53
CA ALA A 482 1.88 16.86 5.36
C ALA A 482 0.58 16.09 5.11
N SER A 483 0.69 14.78 4.95
CA SER A 483 -0.47 13.89 4.84
C SER A 483 -1.23 13.80 6.16
N LEU A 484 -2.43 13.22 6.09
CA LEU A 484 -3.04 12.61 7.28
C LEU A 484 -2.04 11.63 7.92
N ILE A 485 -2.10 11.53 9.25
CA ILE A 485 -1.48 10.40 9.96
C ILE A 485 -2.48 9.24 9.85
N ASP A 486 -2.09 8.15 9.20
CA ASP A 486 -2.95 6.98 9.02
C ASP A 486 -3.12 6.17 10.31
N GLY A 487 -3.78 5.01 10.26
CA GLY A 487 -3.91 4.12 11.42
C GLY A 487 -2.61 3.38 11.79
N SER A 488 -1.68 3.23 10.85
CA SER A 488 -0.43 2.46 11.02
C SER A 488 0.62 3.23 11.81
N GLY A 489 0.79 4.51 11.54
CA GLY A 489 1.93 5.28 12.07
C GLY A 489 2.36 6.37 11.11
N SER A 490 1.96 6.24 9.86
CA SER A 490 2.66 6.82 8.73
C SER A 490 2.15 8.20 8.41
N GLN A 491 3.10 9.08 8.11
CA GLN A 491 2.86 10.41 7.59
C GLN A 491 3.91 10.74 6.52
N GLY A 492 3.43 11.13 5.35
CA GLY A 492 4.26 11.74 4.32
C GLY A 492 4.41 13.24 4.54
N LEU A 493 5.63 13.77 4.37
CA LEU A 493 5.90 15.20 4.28
C LEU A 493 6.48 15.54 2.91
N TRP A 494 6.06 16.68 2.35
CA TRP A 494 6.60 17.23 1.11
C TRP A 494 7.13 18.64 1.34
N LEU A 495 8.43 18.83 1.18
CA LEU A 495 9.11 20.11 1.36
C LEU A 495 9.46 20.69 0.00
N VAL A 496 8.90 21.87 -0.30
CA VAL A 496 9.29 22.64 -1.48
C VAL A 496 10.39 23.61 -1.08
N ILE A 497 11.57 23.43 -1.65
CA ILE A 497 12.77 24.19 -1.30
C ILE A 497 13.31 24.85 -2.57
N GLN A 498 13.37 26.18 -2.57
CA GLN A 498 13.93 26.95 -3.67
C GLN A 498 15.45 27.03 -3.52
N GLN A 499 16.19 26.60 -4.54
CA GLN A 499 17.65 26.69 -4.62
C GLN A 499 18.05 27.43 -5.89
N LYS A 500 18.52 28.68 -5.76
CA LYS A 500 18.95 29.52 -6.91
C LYS A 500 18.00 29.40 -8.12
N ASP A 501 18.39 28.62 -9.14
CA ASP A 501 17.70 28.46 -10.42
C ASP A 501 16.77 27.22 -10.49
N GLN A 502 16.74 26.36 -9.47
CA GLN A 502 15.94 25.13 -9.43
C GLN A 502 15.08 25.04 -8.17
N VAL A 503 14.07 24.16 -8.22
CA VAL A 503 13.20 23.85 -7.09
C VAL A 503 13.36 22.38 -6.72
N MET A 504 13.71 22.12 -5.47
CA MET A 504 13.78 20.77 -4.92
C MET A 504 12.46 20.45 -4.20
N LEU A 505 11.90 19.28 -4.49
CA LEU A 505 10.84 18.64 -3.71
C LEU A 505 11.48 17.52 -2.89
N ALA A 506 11.56 17.68 -1.57
CA ALA A 506 11.95 16.59 -0.69
C ALA A 506 10.70 15.89 -0.15
N ASN A 507 10.69 14.57 -0.26
CA ASN A 507 9.64 13.69 0.24
C ASN A 507 10.20 12.95 1.44
N LEU A 508 9.47 12.95 2.56
CA LEU A 508 9.89 12.26 3.78
C LEU A 508 8.76 11.34 4.24
N LEU A 509 9.11 10.09 4.58
CA LEU A 509 8.21 9.14 5.21
C LEU A 509 8.53 9.03 6.70
N LEU A 510 7.60 9.46 7.54
CA LEU A 510 7.67 9.35 9.00
C LEU A 510 6.76 8.23 9.46
N LYS A 511 7.20 7.40 10.41
CA LYS A 511 6.39 6.33 10.98
C LYS A 511 6.54 6.29 12.49
N GLN A 512 5.42 6.44 13.20
CA GLN A 512 5.40 6.40 14.66
C GLN A 512 6.00 5.09 15.18
N GLY A 513 6.95 5.20 16.11
CA GLY A 513 7.68 4.05 16.67
C GLY A 513 8.73 3.43 15.75
N LEU A 514 8.98 3.99 14.56
CA LEU A 514 10.13 3.58 13.71
C LEU A 514 10.98 4.78 13.28
N GLY A 515 10.46 6.00 13.43
CA GLY A 515 11.18 7.24 13.16
C GLY A 515 11.09 7.71 11.70
N VAL A 516 12.17 8.27 11.17
CA VAL A 516 12.27 8.70 9.77
C VAL A 516 12.65 7.48 8.94
N GLN A 517 11.72 6.97 8.14
CA GLN A 517 11.90 5.73 7.38
C GLN A 517 12.59 5.95 6.05
N ASP A 518 12.20 7.00 5.34
CA ASP A 518 12.73 7.27 4.01
C ASP A 518 12.72 8.76 3.70
N VAL A 519 13.69 9.19 2.88
CA VAL A 519 13.81 10.55 2.36
C VAL A 519 14.41 10.52 0.96
N TRP A 520 13.67 11.02 -0.03
CA TRP A 520 14.15 11.18 -1.40
C TRP A 520 13.83 12.58 -1.94
N CYS A 521 14.66 13.05 -2.87
CA CYS A 521 14.55 14.38 -3.44
C CYS A 521 14.38 14.33 -4.95
N SER A 522 13.53 15.21 -5.48
CA SER A 522 13.34 15.42 -6.91
C SER A 522 13.57 16.90 -7.25
N TYR A 523 14.17 17.16 -8.40
CA TYR A 523 14.49 18.52 -8.84
C TYR A 523 13.65 18.91 -10.04
N PHE A 524 13.20 20.17 -10.05
CA PHE A 524 12.34 20.72 -11.08
C PHE A 524 12.88 22.05 -11.59
N ASP A 525 12.94 22.18 -12.91
CA ASP A 525 13.35 23.42 -13.60
C ASP A 525 12.20 24.44 -13.68
N SER A 526 10.95 23.99 -13.51
CA SER A 526 9.77 24.86 -13.58
C SER A 526 8.78 24.62 -12.45
N GLN A 527 8.13 25.72 -12.03
CA GLN A 527 7.03 25.67 -11.06
C GLN A 527 5.80 24.92 -11.61
N ALA A 528 5.68 24.78 -12.94
CA ALA A 528 4.59 24.04 -13.56
C ALA A 528 4.75 22.53 -13.34
N ASP A 529 5.97 22.01 -13.50
CA ASP A 529 6.28 20.59 -13.31
C ASP A 529 6.14 20.19 -11.84
N LEU A 530 6.65 21.03 -10.92
CA LEU A 530 6.42 20.84 -9.48
C LEU A 530 4.92 20.80 -9.15
N LYS A 531 4.14 21.69 -9.74
CA LYS A 531 2.69 21.72 -9.49
C LYS A 531 2.03 20.45 -9.99
N GLN A 532 2.41 19.97 -11.18
CA GLN A 532 1.91 18.71 -11.72
C GLN A 532 2.20 17.54 -10.79
N GLU A 533 3.41 17.48 -10.24
CA GLU A 533 3.80 16.44 -9.26
C GLU A 533 2.94 16.51 -7.99
N LEU A 534 2.80 17.70 -7.40
CA LEU A 534 1.96 17.89 -6.22
C LEU A 534 0.47 17.57 -6.49
N ASP A 535 -0.03 17.88 -7.69
CA ASP A 535 -1.40 17.54 -8.10
C ASP A 535 -1.56 16.01 -8.28
N MET A 536 -0.53 15.29 -8.71
CA MET A 536 -0.53 13.82 -8.76
C MET A 536 -0.63 13.21 -7.36
N VAL A 537 0.23 13.64 -6.43
CA VAL A 537 0.18 13.19 -5.02
C VAL A 537 -1.21 13.45 -4.43
N LYS A 538 -1.84 14.58 -4.77
CA LYS A 538 -3.14 14.98 -4.22
C LYS A 538 -4.29 14.07 -4.64
N ASN A 539 -4.15 13.41 -5.79
CA ASN A 539 -5.15 12.47 -6.27
C ASN A 539 -5.06 11.11 -5.56
N GLN A 540 -3.94 10.82 -4.91
CA GLN A 540 -3.70 9.55 -4.21
C GLN A 540 -3.83 9.71 -2.69
N ILE A 541 -3.33 10.81 -2.13
CA ILE A 541 -3.21 11.00 -0.69
C ILE A 541 -3.81 12.35 -0.27
N ILE A 542 -4.60 12.33 0.81
CA ILE A 542 -5.06 13.55 1.46
C ILE A 542 -3.88 14.17 2.21
N TYR A 543 -3.44 15.34 1.75
CA TYR A 543 -2.47 16.17 2.43
C TYR A 543 -2.92 17.62 2.52
N TYR A 544 -2.31 18.34 3.45
CA TYR A 544 -2.51 19.78 3.59
C TYR A 544 -1.19 20.51 3.76
N LYS A 545 -1.18 21.79 3.36
CA LYS A 545 -0.08 22.69 3.70
C LYS A 545 -0.06 22.92 5.21
N VAL A 546 1.12 22.84 5.81
CA VAL A 546 1.36 23.10 7.24
C VAL A 546 2.35 24.25 7.39
N ASP A 547 2.32 24.94 8.54
CA ASP A 547 3.35 25.93 8.84
C ASP A 547 4.70 25.27 9.21
N PRO A 548 5.84 25.93 8.95
CA PRO A 548 7.16 25.33 9.14
C PRO A 548 7.46 24.86 10.58
N GLY A 549 6.81 25.43 11.59
CA GLY A 549 7.02 25.01 12.98
C GLY A 549 6.60 23.56 13.24
N TYR A 550 5.73 23.00 12.41
CA TYR A 550 5.39 21.58 12.47
C TYR A 550 6.56 20.68 12.07
N LEU A 551 7.34 21.10 11.06
CA LEU A 551 8.44 20.31 10.51
C LEU A 551 9.50 20.00 11.57
N ASP A 552 9.96 21.03 12.28
CA ASP A 552 10.99 20.85 13.30
C ASP A 552 10.49 19.97 14.45
N LEU A 553 9.27 20.23 14.92
CA LEU A 553 8.65 19.48 16.01
C LEU A 553 8.49 17.99 15.65
N VAL A 554 7.96 17.69 14.46
CA VAL A 554 7.66 16.32 14.06
C VAL A 554 8.92 15.54 13.72
N LEU A 555 9.92 16.18 13.07
CA LEU A 555 11.19 15.52 12.76
C LEU A 555 11.98 15.20 14.01
N GLN A 556 12.16 16.16 14.93
CA GLN A 556 12.92 15.91 16.16
C GLN A 556 12.30 14.80 17.02
N ALA A 557 10.97 14.71 17.04
CA ALA A 557 10.25 13.62 17.69
C ALA A 557 10.51 12.27 17.01
N HIS A 558 10.38 12.17 15.68
CA HIS A 558 10.59 10.90 14.97
C HIS A 558 12.06 10.46 14.97
N ILE A 559 13.02 11.39 14.98
CA ILE A 559 14.44 11.04 15.17
C ILE A 559 14.62 10.40 16.56
N ALA A 560 13.99 10.95 17.61
CA ALA A 560 14.06 10.36 18.95
C ALA A 560 13.36 9.00 19.04
N GLU A 561 12.20 8.83 18.39
CA GLU A 561 11.49 7.54 18.32
C GLU A 561 12.33 6.47 17.59
N GLY A 562 13.04 6.83 16.51
CA GLY A 562 13.91 5.91 15.78
C GLY A 562 15.01 5.31 16.67
N PHE A 563 15.56 6.09 17.61
CA PHE A 563 16.59 5.59 18.51
C PHE A 563 16.10 4.48 19.46
N GLU A 564 14.81 4.45 19.80
CA GLU A 564 14.24 3.35 20.60
C GLU A 564 14.33 1.99 19.87
N HIS A 565 14.58 2.02 18.56
CA HIS A 565 14.63 0.86 17.66
C HIS A 565 15.97 0.72 16.91
N ASP A 566 17.03 1.38 17.39
CA ASP A 566 18.34 1.46 16.72
C ASP A 566 18.30 1.97 15.26
N ALA A 567 17.24 2.71 14.92
CA ALA A 567 17.07 3.34 13.62
C ALA A 567 17.65 4.76 13.63
N VAL A 568 18.52 5.05 12.67
CA VAL A 568 19.04 6.38 12.40
C VAL A 568 18.37 6.97 11.17
N PRO A 569 18.30 8.31 11.02
CA PRO A 569 17.73 8.91 9.82
C PRO A 569 18.49 8.52 8.55
N PRO A 570 17.80 8.34 7.41
CA PRO A 570 18.44 8.00 6.14
C PRO A 570 19.31 9.15 5.62
N THR A 571 20.25 8.83 4.74
CA THR A 571 21.19 9.80 4.13
C THR A 571 20.48 10.91 3.37
N GLY A 572 19.29 10.65 2.80
CA GLY A 572 18.45 11.68 2.18
C GLY A 572 18.07 12.81 3.14
N LEU A 573 17.92 12.55 4.45
CA LEU A 573 17.68 13.63 5.42
C LEU A 573 18.89 14.57 5.53
N MET A 574 20.11 14.06 5.34
CA MET A 574 21.32 14.89 5.26
C MET A 574 21.26 15.83 4.07
N LEU A 575 20.86 15.36 2.88
CA LEU A 575 20.69 16.21 1.70
C LEU A 575 19.69 17.36 1.97
N VAL A 576 18.55 17.05 2.58
CA VAL A 576 17.54 18.06 2.95
C VAL A 576 18.10 19.07 3.96
N ALA A 577 18.78 18.58 5.01
CA ALA A 577 19.39 19.41 6.05
C ALA A 577 20.48 20.34 5.48
N GLU A 578 21.33 19.84 4.58
CA GLU A 578 22.34 20.64 3.88
C GLU A 578 21.70 21.72 3.02
N THR A 579 20.68 21.33 2.25
CA THR A 579 19.94 22.21 1.35
C THR A 579 19.24 23.35 2.08
N LEU A 580 18.69 23.10 3.27
CA LEU A 580 18.09 24.15 4.10
C LEU A 580 19.13 24.92 4.94
N GLY A 581 20.37 24.43 5.02
CA GLY A 581 21.35 24.86 5.99
C GLY A 581 20.84 24.77 7.43
N HIS A 582 20.08 23.71 7.71
CA HIS A 582 19.46 23.42 9.00
C HIS A 582 20.22 22.29 9.70
N THR A 583 21.06 22.62 10.68
CA THR A 583 21.89 21.64 11.40
C THR A 583 21.32 21.20 12.74
N ASP A 584 20.17 21.77 13.14
CA ASP A 584 19.70 21.73 14.52
C ASP A 584 18.56 20.72 14.74
N TRP A 585 18.31 19.83 13.79
CA TRP A 585 17.40 18.70 13.97
C TRP A 585 18.05 17.63 14.85
N GLY A 586 18.12 17.84 16.15
CA GLY A 586 18.54 16.79 17.09
C GLY A 586 17.36 15.92 17.53
N ALA A 587 17.64 14.69 17.97
CA ALA A 587 16.64 13.89 18.66
C ALA A 587 16.09 14.65 19.89
N GLN A 588 14.78 14.85 19.95
CA GLN A 588 14.11 15.39 21.13
C GLN A 588 12.92 14.51 21.51
N VAL A 589 13.01 13.88 22.67
CA VAL A 589 11.89 13.16 23.27
C VAL A 589 10.81 14.17 23.62
N GLN A 590 9.64 14.03 23.01
CA GLN A 590 8.49 14.90 23.25
C GLN A 590 7.56 14.25 24.27
N GLU A 591 7.53 14.77 25.49
CA GLU A 591 6.62 14.28 26.51
C GLU A 591 5.18 14.69 26.16
N ALA A 592 4.30 13.69 26.00
CA ALA A 592 2.92 13.89 25.61
C ALA A 592 2.18 14.91 26.49
N GLY A 593 2.51 14.95 27.78
CA GLY A 593 1.94 15.92 28.71
C GLY A 593 2.30 17.37 28.42
N GLU A 594 3.56 17.62 28.14
CA GLU A 594 4.07 18.96 27.85
C GLU A 594 3.48 19.47 26.54
N LEU A 595 3.38 18.60 25.52
CA LEU A 595 2.71 18.93 24.27
C LEU A 595 1.22 19.25 24.49
N ILE A 596 0.49 18.43 25.24
CA ILE A 596 -0.93 18.70 25.55
C ILE A 596 -1.10 20.05 26.25
N GLU A 597 -0.24 20.37 27.22
CA GLU A 597 -0.27 21.64 27.94
C GLU A 597 0.07 22.83 27.02
N MET A 598 1.11 22.70 26.19
CA MET A 598 1.51 23.71 25.20
C MET A 598 0.35 24.09 24.27
N PHE A 599 -0.41 23.11 23.77
CA PHE A 599 -1.53 23.36 22.87
C PHE A 599 -2.86 23.65 23.61
N HIS A 600 -2.97 23.39 24.90
CA HIS A 600 -4.16 23.68 25.72
C HIS A 600 -4.52 25.17 25.71
N GLU A 601 -3.51 26.03 25.86
CA GLU A 601 -3.70 27.48 25.89
C GLU A 601 -4.26 28.04 24.58
N HIS A 602 -4.03 27.33 23.48
CA HIS A 602 -4.49 27.68 22.15
C HIS A 602 -5.92 27.21 21.86
N MET A 603 -6.50 26.32 22.69
CA MET A 603 -7.84 25.80 22.48
C MET A 603 -8.90 26.91 22.58
N PRO A 604 -10.03 26.81 21.84
CA PRO A 604 -11.14 27.73 22.05
C PRO A 604 -11.68 27.64 23.49
N LYS A 605 -12.14 28.75 24.05
CA LYS A 605 -12.58 28.83 25.46
C LYS A 605 -13.59 27.76 25.87
N THR A 606 -14.45 27.35 24.95
CA THR A 606 -15.46 26.29 25.16
C THR A 606 -14.85 24.92 25.48
N TYR A 607 -13.62 24.66 25.02
CA TYR A 607 -12.91 23.38 25.15
C TYR A 607 -11.81 23.40 26.22
N ARG A 608 -11.49 24.55 26.80
CA ARG A 608 -10.41 24.67 27.81
C ARG A 608 -10.72 24.04 29.16
N ASN A 609 -12.00 23.83 29.51
CA ASN A 609 -12.39 23.29 30.82
C ASN A 609 -12.29 21.75 30.83
N PRO A 610 -11.31 21.15 31.53
CA PRO A 610 -11.11 19.70 31.51
C PRO A 610 -12.27 18.91 32.12
N LYS A 611 -13.05 19.53 33.01
CA LYS A 611 -14.24 18.89 33.61
C LYS A 611 -15.33 18.54 32.59
N ARG A 612 -15.29 19.15 31.39
CA ARG A 612 -16.25 18.88 30.30
C ARG A 612 -15.74 17.84 29.30
N TRP A 613 -14.47 17.47 29.37
CA TRP A 613 -13.83 16.61 28.38
C TRP A 613 -14.49 15.22 28.24
N PRO A 614 -14.82 14.49 29.32
CA PRO A 614 -15.49 13.19 29.19
C PRO A 614 -16.80 13.28 28.40
N THR A 615 -17.63 14.29 28.70
CA THR A 615 -18.89 14.51 27.97
C THR A 615 -18.66 14.85 26.50
N LEU A 616 -17.65 15.68 26.21
CA LEU A 616 -17.31 16.09 24.84
C LEU A 616 -16.76 14.93 24.00
N ALA A 617 -15.94 14.07 24.60
CA ALA A 617 -15.32 12.92 23.93
C ALA A 617 -16.33 11.81 23.61
N ASN A 618 -17.34 11.61 24.47
CA ASN A 618 -18.38 10.61 24.25
C ASN A 618 -19.41 11.05 23.19
N GLN A 619 -19.92 12.28 23.27
CA GLN A 619 -21.06 12.73 22.43
C GLN A 619 -20.70 13.05 20.98
N ASN A 620 -19.43 13.24 20.67
CA ASN A 620 -19.00 13.82 19.41
C ASN A 620 -18.16 12.79 18.64
N ARG A 621 -18.79 11.93 17.83
CA ARG A 621 -18.09 10.96 16.96
C ARG A 621 -18.10 11.36 15.48
N GLU A 622 -19.08 12.16 15.07
CA GLU A 622 -19.27 12.53 13.66
C GLU A 622 -18.11 13.33 13.07
N TRP A 623 -17.35 14.05 13.89
CA TRP A 623 -16.22 14.84 13.41
C TRP A 623 -15.10 13.97 12.83
N LEU A 624 -14.91 12.74 13.33
CA LEU A 624 -13.90 11.83 12.80
C LEU A 624 -14.32 11.33 11.41
N MET A 625 -15.59 10.95 11.25
CA MET A 625 -16.15 10.56 9.95
C MET A 625 -16.06 11.71 8.92
N ARG A 626 -16.46 12.92 9.31
CA ARG A 626 -16.41 14.11 8.43
C ARG A 626 -14.99 14.55 8.06
N SER A 627 -13.97 14.03 8.75
CA SER A 627 -12.56 14.35 8.48
C SER A 627 -11.89 13.41 7.49
N GLY A 628 -12.53 12.30 7.11
CA GLY A 628 -11.92 11.24 6.29
C GLY A 628 -10.98 10.31 7.07
N LEU A 629 -10.42 10.73 8.21
CA LEU A 629 -9.46 9.95 9.00
C LEU A 629 -9.96 8.56 9.42
N HIS A 630 -11.27 8.40 9.65
CA HIS A 630 -11.84 7.09 9.98
C HIS A 630 -11.62 5.99 8.92
N GLU A 631 -11.36 6.37 7.66
CA GLU A 631 -11.16 5.40 6.58
C GLU A 631 -9.80 4.72 6.65
N THR A 632 -8.81 5.41 7.24
CA THR A 632 -7.44 4.93 7.40
C THR A 632 -7.12 4.49 8.82
N TRP A 633 -7.98 4.80 9.80
CA TRP A 633 -7.78 4.48 11.21
C TRP A 633 -8.43 3.16 11.60
N PHE A 634 -7.63 2.12 11.65
CA PHE A 634 -7.98 0.80 12.16
C PHE A 634 -6.72 0.00 12.50
N ASP A 635 -6.85 -0.95 13.41
CA ASP A 635 -5.86 -2.00 13.60
C ASP A 635 -6.19 -3.17 12.64
N ASP A 636 -5.19 -3.67 11.92
CA ASP A 636 -5.35 -4.74 10.92
C ASP A 636 -4.26 -5.80 11.01
N ASP A 637 -3.52 -5.89 12.11
CA ASP A 637 -2.49 -6.92 12.26
C ASP A 637 -3.05 -8.28 12.67
N GLU A 638 -2.21 -9.31 12.59
CA GLU A 638 -2.58 -10.68 12.96
C GLU A 638 -3.14 -10.79 14.38
N ALA A 639 -2.67 -9.96 15.32
CA ALA A 639 -3.15 -10.01 16.70
C ALA A 639 -4.67 -9.80 16.79
N VAL A 640 -5.23 -8.91 15.95
CA VAL A 640 -6.67 -8.66 15.86
C VAL A 640 -7.41 -9.95 15.52
N GLU A 641 -7.00 -10.62 14.44
CA GLU A 641 -7.63 -11.85 13.99
C GLU A 641 -7.46 -12.99 14.98
N ASN A 642 -6.24 -13.17 15.51
CA ASN A 642 -5.94 -14.18 16.54
C ASN A 642 -6.90 -14.06 17.73
N VAL A 643 -7.15 -12.84 18.20
CA VAL A 643 -8.09 -12.57 19.28
C VAL A 643 -9.52 -12.88 18.86
N LEU A 644 -9.96 -12.44 17.68
CA LEU A 644 -11.33 -12.67 17.20
C LEU A 644 -11.63 -14.16 17.00
N PHE A 645 -10.72 -14.91 16.38
CA PHE A 645 -10.83 -16.37 16.26
C PHE A 645 -10.89 -17.06 17.62
N ALA A 646 -10.02 -16.67 18.55
CA ALA A 646 -9.93 -17.32 19.85
C ALA A 646 -11.13 -17.00 20.78
N LYS A 647 -11.76 -15.83 20.64
CA LYS A 647 -12.78 -15.33 21.57
C LYS A 647 -14.19 -15.32 21.01
N ILE A 648 -14.35 -15.09 19.71
CA ILE A 648 -15.65 -14.99 19.04
C ILE A 648 -15.91 -16.25 18.20
N GLY A 649 -14.89 -16.70 17.45
CA GLY A 649 -14.98 -17.89 16.59
C GLY A 649 -14.82 -17.53 15.12
N GLU A 650 -15.65 -18.11 14.26
CA GLU A 650 -15.54 -17.98 12.80
C GLU A 650 -15.82 -16.56 12.30
N PRO A 651 -15.21 -16.10 11.19
CA PRO A 651 -15.34 -14.72 10.71
C PRO A 651 -16.79 -14.26 10.51
N GLN A 652 -17.69 -15.14 10.08
CA GLN A 652 -19.11 -14.82 9.87
C GLN A 652 -19.85 -14.43 11.16
N THR A 653 -19.26 -14.72 12.33
CA THR A 653 -19.82 -14.37 13.64
C THR A 653 -19.32 -13.04 14.19
N TRP A 654 -18.18 -12.53 13.71
CA TRP A 654 -17.56 -11.29 14.23
C TRP A 654 -18.46 -10.07 14.08
N LEU A 655 -19.28 -10.04 13.02
CA LEU A 655 -20.22 -8.95 12.74
C LEU A 655 -21.65 -9.23 13.22
N GLN A 656 -21.93 -10.40 13.82
CA GLN A 656 -23.28 -10.74 14.30
C GLN A 656 -23.60 -10.09 15.66
N ASP A 657 -22.61 -10.00 16.54
CA ASP A 657 -22.72 -9.34 17.84
C ASP A 657 -21.63 -8.27 17.98
N LEU A 658 -21.95 -7.07 17.48
CA LEU A 658 -20.99 -5.98 17.42
C LEU A 658 -20.52 -5.53 18.81
N ASP A 659 -21.38 -5.62 19.82
CA ASP A 659 -21.06 -5.17 21.17
C ASP A 659 -20.06 -6.12 21.84
N VAL A 660 -20.28 -7.44 21.72
CA VAL A 660 -19.34 -8.45 22.23
C VAL A 660 -17.99 -8.38 21.49
N THR A 661 -18.01 -8.25 20.17
CA THR A 661 -16.77 -8.13 19.39
C THR A 661 -16.02 -6.84 19.74
N ALA A 662 -16.72 -5.72 19.91
CA ALA A 662 -16.11 -4.47 20.33
C ALA A 662 -15.49 -4.56 21.74
N GLU A 663 -16.16 -5.22 22.69
CA GLU A 663 -15.62 -5.44 24.04
C GLU A 663 -14.33 -6.28 24.00
N VAL A 664 -14.32 -7.36 23.21
CA VAL A 664 -13.14 -8.20 23.00
C VAL A 664 -11.97 -7.42 22.41
N LEU A 665 -12.21 -6.63 21.36
CA LEU A 665 -11.17 -5.82 20.73
C LEU A 665 -10.67 -4.71 21.65
N ILE A 666 -11.55 -4.05 22.40
CA ILE A 666 -11.15 -3.06 23.41
C ILE A 666 -10.22 -3.70 24.43
N GLN A 667 -10.63 -4.82 25.03
CA GLN A 667 -9.89 -5.45 26.11
C GLN A 667 -8.55 -6.03 25.66
N HIS A 668 -8.49 -6.63 24.47
CA HIS A 668 -7.35 -7.44 24.06
C HIS A 668 -6.46 -6.79 22.99
N ILE A 669 -6.91 -5.73 22.31
CA ILE A 669 -6.12 -5.03 21.29
C ILE A 669 -5.89 -3.57 21.69
N PHE A 670 -6.97 -2.80 21.87
CA PHE A 670 -6.86 -1.35 22.03
C PHE A 670 -6.29 -0.95 23.39
N GLU A 671 -6.73 -1.58 24.49
CA GLU A 671 -6.23 -1.26 25.82
C GLU A 671 -4.74 -1.64 26.02
N PRO A 672 -4.25 -2.78 25.51
CA PRO A 672 -2.81 -3.03 25.42
C PRO A 672 -2.05 -1.99 24.60
N ARG A 673 -2.66 -1.49 23.52
CA ARG A 673 -2.09 -0.45 22.63
C ARG A 673 -2.45 0.98 23.01
N ARG A 674 -2.87 1.22 24.26
CA ARG A 674 -3.36 2.52 24.72
C ARG A 674 -2.40 3.68 24.44
N ARG A 675 -1.08 3.47 24.63
CA ARG A 675 -0.04 4.47 24.35
C ARG A 675 0.02 4.85 22.87
N GLN A 676 -0.10 3.87 21.97
CA GLN A 676 -0.12 4.10 20.52
C GLN A 676 -1.34 4.94 20.13
N TRP A 677 -2.53 4.59 20.62
CA TRP A 677 -3.74 5.37 20.36
C TRP A 677 -3.66 6.79 20.94
N MET A 678 -3.10 6.95 22.14
CA MET A 678 -2.82 8.28 22.70
C MET A 678 -1.93 9.12 21.77
N ASN A 679 -0.81 8.55 21.30
CA ASN A 679 0.13 9.23 20.39
C ASN A 679 -0.54 9.57 19.05
N ARG A 680 -1.36 8.65 18.50
CA ARG A 680 -2.14 8.86 17.29
C ARG A 680 -3.03 10.10 17.40
N PHE A 681 -3.82 10.18 18.47
CA PHE A 681 -4.68 11.34 18.73
C PHE A 681 -3.84 12.61 18.97
N LEU A 682 -2.75 12.53 19.74
CA LEU A 682 -1.90 13.67 20.04
C LEU A 682 -1.32 14.30 18.76
N TRP A 683 -0.59 13.52 17.98
CA TRP A 683 0.10 14.00 16.79
C TRP A 683 -0.87 14.47 15.71
N THR A 684 -2.03 13.83 15.57
CA THR A 684 -3.07 14.28 14.63
C THR A 684 -3.66 15.63 15.07
N GLY A 685 -3.86 15.83 16.37
CA GLY A 685 -4.28 17.12 16.91
C GLY A 685 -3.27 18.23 16.66
N ILE A 686 -1.98 17.95 16.87
CA ILE A 686 -0.89 18.89 16.60
C ILE A 686 -0.81 19.20 15.10
N TRP A 687 -0.82 18.18 14.25
CA TRP A 687 -0.83 18.35 12.80
C TRP A 687 -1.98 19.25 12.34
N LEU A 688 -3.24 18.96 12.73
CA LEU A 688 -4.39 19.80 12.41
C LEU A 688 -4.27 21.24 12.98
N TYR A 689 -3.55 21.41 14.08
CA TYR A 689 -3.21 22.73 14.60
C TYR A 689 -2.24 23.50 13.69
N HIS A 690 -1.36 22.82 12.95
CA HIS A 690 -0.44 23.47 12.01
C HIS A 690 -0.99 23.57 10.57
N VAL A 691 -2.03 22.81 10.22
CA VAL A 691 -2.65 22.88 8.88
C VAL A 691 -3.19 24.29 8.53
N ARG A 692 -2.94 24.74 7.30
CA ARG A 692 -3.45 25.99 6.70
C ARG A 692 -3.92 25.75 5.23
N PRO A 693 -5.11 26.24 4.82
CA PRO A 693 -6.17 26.82 5.65
C PRO A 693 -6.75 25.78 6.61
N LYS A 694 -7.41 26.24 7.68
CA LYS A 694 -7.92 25.34 8.72
C LYS A 694 -8.97 24.37 8.18
N PRO A 695 -8.79 23.05 8.38
CA PRO A 695 -9.77 22.07 7.95
C PRO A 695 -10.99 22.10 8.88
N ARG A 696 -12.08 21.45 8.47
CA ARG A 696 -13.28 21.28 9.32
C ARG A 696 -13.02 20.38 10.53
N ALA A 697 -11.99 19.53 10.46
CA ALA A 697 -11.60 18.63 11.52
C ALA A 697 -11.16 19.40 12.79
N PRO A 698 -11.76 19.14 13.95
CA PRO A 698 -11.51 19.90 15.18
C PRO A 698 -10.26 19.41 15.91
N TRP A 699 -9.09 20.00 15.61
CA TRP A 699 -7.79 19.67 16.21
C TRP A 699 -7.81 19.52 17.75
N HIS A 700 -8.58 20.36 18.45
CA HIS A 700 -8.69 20.35 19.91
C HIS A 700 -9.40 19.12 20.46
N LEU A 701 -10.33 18.50 19.71
CA LEU A 701 -10.97 17.25 20.15
C LEU A 701 -9.98 16.10 20.15
N PHE A 702 -9.05 16.04 19.19
CA PHE A 702 -7.98 15.03 19.20
C PHE A 702 -7.10 15.17 20.44
N LEU A 703 -6.66 16.38 20.78
CA LEU A 703 -5.88 16.61 21.99
C LEU A 703 -6.64 16.28 23.28
N ILE A 704 -7.95 16.52 23.31
CA ILE A 704 -8.81 16.10 24.43
C ILE A 704 -8.83 14.57 24.55
N HIS A 705 -8.95 13.84 23.44
CA HIS A 705 -8.89 12.38 23.46
C HIS A 705 -7.53 11.91 23.96
N ALA A 706 -6.42 12.46 23.43
CA ALA A 706 -5.07 12.14 23.91
C ALA A 706 -4.92 12.39 25.43
N ALA A 707 -5.42 13.51 25.93
CA ALA A 707 -5.36 13.86 27.35
C ALA A 707 -6.19 12.92 28.23
N LEU A 708 -7.39 12.52 27.78
CA LEU A 708 -8.24 11.56 28.48
C LEU A 708 -7.58 10.17 28.52
N ILE A 709 -7.03 9.70 27.39
CA ILE A 709 -6.33 8.42 27.31
C ILE A 709 -5.13 8.40 28.25
N ARG A 710 -4.31 9.45 28.23
CA ARG A 710 -3.16 9.63 29.15
C ARG A 710 -3.61 9.62 30.61
N GLY A 711 -4.77 10.23 30.91
CA GLY A 711 -5.37 10.26 32.24
C GLY A 711 -6.01 8.95 32.70
N GLY A 712 -5.93 7.88 31.91
CA GLY A 712 -6.51 6.58 32.23
C GLY A 712 -8.03 6.51 32.03
N PHE A 713 -8.62 7.40 31.23
CA PHE A 713 -10.03 7.30 30.86
C PHE A 713 -10.25 6.05 29.98
N PRO A 714 -11.31 5.25 30.22
CA PRO A 714 -11.55 4.03 29.45
C PRO A 714 -11.68 4.30 27.96
N LEU A 715 -11.02 3.50 27.12
CA LEU A 715 -11.11 3.64 25.66
C LEU A 715 -12.52 3.35 25.13
N SER A 716 -13.26 2.46 25.80
CA SER A 716 -14.67 2.14 25.49
C SER A 716 -15.60 3.36 25.56
N ASP A 717 -15.23 4.35 26.37
CA ASP A 717 -16.08 5.52 26.64
C ASP A 717 -15.76 6.70 25.71
N LEU A 718 -14.79 6.53 24.79
CA LEU A 718 -14.40 7.52 23.80
C LEU A 718 -15.13 7.26 22.48
N GLY A 719 -15.99 8.19 22.08
CA GLY A 719 -16.82 8.03 20.88
C GLY A 719 -16.02 7.85 19.58
N ALA A 720 -14.83 8.46 19.49
CA ALA A 720 -13.93 8.30 18.36
C ALA A 720 -13.32 6.88 18.27
N VAL A 721 -13.00 6.25 19.42
CA VAL A 721 -12.50 4.86 19.45
C VAL A 721 -13.59 3.90 18.97
N GLY A 722 -14.85 4.16 19.32
CA GLY A 722 -16.00 3.42 18.76
C GLY A 722 -16.01 3.36 17.23
N THR A 723 -15.69 4.46 16.54
CA THR A 723 -15.60 4.50 15.07
C THR A 723 -14.43 3.67 14.54
N VAL A 724 -13.27 3.75 15.20
CA VAL A 724 -12.07 3.00 14.82
C VAL A 724 -12.26 1.49 15.04
N LEU A 725 -12.95 1.09 16.11
CA LEU A 725 -13.30 -0.31 16.38
C LEU A 725 -14.12 -0.91 15.25
N ILE A 726 -15.15 -0.19 14.79
CA ILE A 726 -15.99 -0.65 13.67
C ILE A 726 -15.13 -0.89 12.42
N GLN A 727 -14.22 0.05 12.10
CA GLN A 727 -13.34 -0.10 10.95
C GLN A 727 -12.35 -1.27 11.10
N THR A 728 -11.83 -1.49 12.30
CA THR A 728 -10.99 -2.63 12.67
C THR A 728 -11.72 -3.96 12.46
N MET A 729 -12.97 -4.05 12.91
CA MET A 729 -13.82 -5.23 12.73
C MET A 729 -14.07 -5.55 11.27
N TYR A 730 -14.44 -4.55 10.47
CA TYR A 730 -14.64 -4.72 9.04
C TYR A 730 -13.35 -5.14 8.34
N SER A 731 -12.23 -4.47 8.63
CA SER A 731 -10.92 -4.81 8.05
C SER A 731 -10.53 -6.26 8.33
N ALA A 732 -10.64 -6.70 9.59
CA ALA A 732 -10.36 -8.08 9.98
C ALA A 732 -11.31 -9.07 9.28
N TYR A 733 -12.62 -8.77 9.26
CA TYR A 733 -13.62 -9.63 8.64
C TYR A 733 -13.33 -9.89 7.16
N TYR A 734 -13.05 -8.86 6.36
CA TYR A 734 -12.75 -9.04 4.93
C TYR A 734 -11.47 -9.82 4.70
N ARG A 735 -10.43 -9.56 5.49
CA ARG A 735 -9.16 -10.27 5.37
C ARG A 735 -9.32 -11.75 5.67
N ALA A 736 -10.01 -12.10 6.75
CA ALA A 736 -10.26 -13.48 7.11
C ALA A 736 -11.15 -14.22 6.09
N LEU A 737 -12.05 -13.52 5.38
CA LEU A 737 -12.78 -14.12 4.27
C LEU A 737 -11.88 -14.40 3.05
N ASN A 738 -10.97 -13.49 2.73
CA ASN A 738 -10.03 -13.65 1.62
C ASN A 738 -8.99 -14.76 1.91
N GLU A 739 -8.50 -14.85 3.15
CA GLU A 739 -7.61 -15.94 3.59
C GLU A 739 -8.24 -17.33 3.43
N ASN A 740 -9.54 -17.46 3.69
CA ASN A 740 -10.27 -18.73 3.52
C ASN A 740 -10.64 -19.04 2.06
N ALA A 741 -10.57 -18.05 1.16
CA ALA A 741 -10.86 -18.20 -0.27
C ALA A 741 -9.60 -18.55 -1.09
N SER A 742 -8.42 -18.21 -0.60
CA SER A 742 -7.15 -18.66 -1.19
C SER A 742 -6.86 -20.10 -0.76
N PRO A 743 -6.69 -21.05 -1.71
CA PRO A 743 -6.32 -22.42 -1.36
C PRO A 743 -4.98 -22.42 -0.62
N ALA A 744 -4.89 -23.30 0.39
CA ALA A 744 -3.67 -23.53 1.13
C ALA A 744 -2.48 -23.74 0.19
N VAL A 745 -1.36 -23.09 0.51
CA VAL A 745 -0.01 -23.22 -0.05
C VAL A 745 0.18 -24.56 -0.77
N HIS A 746 0.08 -24.56 -2.10
CA HIS A 746 0.51 -25.70 -2.89
C HIS A 746 2.03 -25.67 -2.97
N THR A 747 2.69 -26.72 -2.49
CA THR A 747 4.07 -27.03 -2.85
C THR A 747 4.11 -27.21 -4.37
N PHE A 748 4.92 -26.40 -5.05
CA PHE A 748 5.13 -26.42 -6.50
C PHE A 748 5.94 -27.65 -6.94
N ASP A 749 5.49 -28.85 -6.58
CA ASP A 749 6.04 -30.10 -7.08
C ASP A 749 5.28 -30.48 -8.34
N SER A 750 5.75 -29.99 -9.49
CA SER A 750 5.62 -30.55 -10.87
C SER A 750 5.19 -29.54 -11.93
N ILE A 751 6.19 -28.93 -12.58
CA ILE A 751 6.10 -28.57 -14.00
C ILE A 751 6.70 -29.74 -14.79
N PRO A 752 6.08 -30.23 -15.88
CA PRO A 752 6.67 -31.25 -16.72
C PRO A 752 7.93 -30.69 -17.38
N ALA A 753 9.07 -31.34 -17.14
CA ALA A 753 10.29 -31.10 -17.90
C ALA A 753 9.99 -31.33 -19.39
N ALA A 754 9.99 -30.26 -20.19
CA ALA A 754 9.87 -30.36 -21.64
C ALA A 754 10.52 -29.17 -22.33
N VAL A 755 11.84 -29.21 -22.50
CA VAL A 755 12.49 -29.22 -23.83
C VAL A 755 13.79 -30.01 -23.70
N ASP A 756 14.02 -30.97 -24.59
CA ASP A 756 15.25 -31.77 -24.68
C ASP A 756 16.52 -30.91 -24.53
N PRO A 757 17.52 -31.34 -23.73
CA PRO A 757 18.82 -30.68 -23.74
C PRO A 757 19.43 -30.86 -25.13
N ALA A 758 19.72 -29.73 -25.79
CA ALA A 758 20.57 -29.71 -26.97
C ALA A 758 21.89 -30.47 -26.68
N PRO A 759 22.45 -31.19 -27.65
CA PRO A 759 23.62 -32.03 -27.41
C PRO A 759 24.79 -31.16 -26.95
N LEU A 760 25.40 -31.60 -25.85
CA LEU A 760 26.64 -31.09 -25.28
C LEU A 760 27.62 -30.69 -26.39
N ILE A 761 28.05 -29.44 -26.36
CA ILE A 761 29.21 -28.96 -27.11
C ILE A 761 30.39 -29.83 -26.67
N GLU A 762 30.98 -30.54 -27.62
CA GLU A 762 32.13 -31.42 -27.42
C GLU A 762 33.25 -30.70 -26.65
N GLU A 763 33.73 -31.34 -25.59
CA GLU A 763 34.96 -30.96 -24.88
C GLU A 763 36.11 -30.73 -25.88
N PRO A 764 36.94 -29.68 -25.70
CA PRO A 764 38.15 -29.56 -26.51
C PRO A 764 39.07 -30.73 -26.19
N LYS A 765 39.34 -31.56 -27.22
CA LYS A 765 40.31 -32.66 -27.17
C LYS A 765 41.65 -32.17 -26.64
N GLU A 766 42.18 -32.89 -25.64
CA GLU A 766 43.58 -32.86 -25.24
C GLU A 766 44.47 -33.02 -26.47
N GLU A 767 45.20 -31.97 -26.86
CA GLU A 767 46.29 -32.07 -27.82
C GLU A 767 47.57 -32.50 -27.10
N GLU A 768 48.16 -33.56 -27.65
CA GLU A 768 49.33 -34.31 -27.20
C GLU A 768 50.59 -33.45 -27.00
N GLU A 769 51.37 -33.80 -25.97
CA GLU A 769 52.75 -33.32 -25.76
C GLU A 769 53.65 -33.54 -26.99
N PRO A 770 54.47 -32.55 -27.41
CA PRO A 770 55.61 -32.83 -28.29
C PRO A 770 56.90 -33.14 -27.48
N PRO A 771 57.79 -33.98 -28.02
CA PRO A 771 58.91 -34.60 -27.29
C PRO A 771 60.13 -33.66 -27.15
N PRO A 772 61.15 -34.04 -26.32
CA PRO A 772 62.24 -33.13 -25.96
C PRO A 772 63.47 -33.20 -26.88
N SER A 773 64.27 -32.12 -26.80
CA SER A 773 65.66 -31.94 -27.28
C SER A 773 65.81 -31.58 -28.78
N ASN A 774 66.68 -30.70 -29.28
CA ASN A 774 68.04 -30.29 -28.89
C ASN A 774 68.49 -29.03 -29.68
N LEU A 775 69.38 -28.23 -29.07
CA LEU A 775 70.53 -27.49 -29.66
C LEU A 775 70.36 -26.31 -30.68
N ILE A 776 70.56 -25.06 -30.17
CA ILE A 776 71.64 -24.05 -30.46
C ILE A 776 71.93 -23.63 -31.95
N PRO A 777 72.37 -22.37 -32.31
CA PRO A 777 72.05 -20.97 -31.93
C PRO A 777 72.00 -19.99 -33.17
N PHE A 778 71.88 -18.66 -32.97
CA PHE A 778 72.54 -17.51 -33.68
C PHE A 778 71.67 -16.23 -33.79
N THR A 779 72.01 -15.23 -32.96
CA THR A 779 72.19 -13.77 -33.16
C THR A 779 71.52 -12.94 -34.28
N ARG A 780 71.09 -11.73 -33.84
CA ARG A 780 71.18 -10.35 -34.42
C ARG A 780 70.48 -10.13 -35.79
N VAL A 781 69.71 -9.05 -36.02
CA VAL A 781 70.12 -7.63 -36.13
C VAL A 781 68.87 -6.72 -36.21
N ARG A 782 68.83 -5.70 -35.34
CA ARG A 782 68.54 -4.24 -35.54
C ARG A 782 67.65 -3.70 -36.69
N ASN A 783 66.96 -2.61 -36.29
CA ASN A 783 66.40 -1.45 -37.04
C ASN A 783 65.03 -1.72 -37.68
N LYS A 784 63.99 -0.90 -37.47
CA LYS A 784 63.88 0.56 -37.26
C LYS A 784 62.82 0.88 -36.22
#